data_AF-A0A329SGQ1-F1
#
_entry.id   AF-A0A329SGQ1-F1
#
_cell.length_a   1.000
_cell.length_b   1.000
_cell.length_c   1.000
_cell.angle_alpha   90.00
_cell.angle_beta   90.00
_cell.angle_gamma   90.00
#
_symmetry.space_group_name_H-M   'P 1'
#
loop_
_entity.id
_entity.type
_entity.pdbx_description
1 polymer ?
#
loop_
_entity_poly.entity_id
_entity_poly.type
_entity_poly.pdbx_seq_one_letter_code
_entity_poly.pdbx_strand_id
1 'polypeptide(L)'
;MAFRTLQVWAFMVLIAVGRVASDDTVQLSETFGGPHGSEFSDEASVVAGETVSFITIRAGERVDGISLGVSAPTAQTFTHGGTGGTDNTLTLGTGEYITSMVAHWDKKDGHTRIFYLSFGTSAGNSVSGGTQTDSTGSVTAPDSFHIDSTTEAPGTVAPAEVSTSSDATTAPTTTAPEDASSVAITQTDLSSSSGSVLGFSSGSNATVASTLGSSTDDGTLITSESPSTSSPTFSGPATQLSQSFGGPHGNQFSDLSLAASGQAIASLTVRAGERVDGLTLEISVPTAQTFTHGGTGGTDTTLTLGAGEYITSMEAHWGQKDGHTRIFYLSFGTNAGKTVSGGTQTDESGSVTAPDGYQLGGFFGRDGDEIDLLGVVWTSIEAVQEANPGNTTPTVSDSDIVLSDLYGGPHGVAFSDINSIKFEQVATSITIRADKRVDAVTLQIGTPEEVTTNHGGSGGTDNTLTLGVGEYITSMEAHWGKKDDHTRIFYLNFVTSAGNSISGGTQTDDKATATAPDGFQLAGFYGRAEAEVDQLGAIWTRIAATDLALTDVEESDSLTYGTTNIRNWVGSTIGEADDTACYRKSVAFNSTNICPLGYGKDGDDCIAQCPLSYPVSCSLECIPQNDDCALETLSKIGSVVAVALNAATAGVFGEVLAAYKTAKWAITCVANIITVIRGLIYYLRYRQTAAPEGDTAELLVVAYQTDVVVYDLPIAVCTCLGLPVPANAKFASMVLKVVEGIVKQAITNGDEIISTGENVLNLLTGTGALNTTDSTVDELQDLIDTNSSCGYELKHLTDKVVRSVNEIRNTTPGARVDDIRVSVYKSTLVLNDIPAVTNYCMGELLYNKTVTAAFETRDLLRKTFGVIIDQLIETGTTDMGESVAEDVYMLKVSNMGLVALSAIDPTGIAYMASQFVQPICGPTAYLGEIDDGRLYDALGLTTVDEAFEGSYGTWTKEGDGVVHLILESVDTEDVSVVIHSGGDKYAEVDVAAGDTVTWDATIPELQDKTLYIDRWRPGLLGLPGSGGGSLVLWIPRSSEGGHIEMHVRINVS
;
A
#
# COMPACT_ATOMS: atom_id res chain seq x y z
N MET A 1 -27.45 -7.88 -46.20
CA MET A 1 -26.06 -7.49 -46.56
C MET A 1 -25.31 -6.98 -45.34
N ALA A 2 -25.79 -5.94 -44.64
CA ALA A 2 -25.15 -5.38 -43.43
C ALA A 2 -24.51 -6.40 -42.47
N PHE A 3 -25.20 -7.49 -42.11
CA PHE A 3 -24.64 -8.54 -41.25
C PHE A 3 -23.35 -9.21 -41.78
N ARG A 4 -23.20 -9.35 -43.11
CA ARG A 4 -21.94 -9.79 -43.73
C ARG A 4 -20.90 -8.67 -43.82
N THR A 5 -21.32 -7.42 -43.92
CA THR A 5 -20.39 -6.28 -43.87
C THR A 5 -19.80 -6.13 -42.47
N LEU A 6 -20.61 -6.27 -41.42
CA LEU A 6 -20.17 -6.36 -40.03
C LEU A 6 -19.29 -7.59 -39.81
N GLN A 7 -19.67 -8.78 -40.28
CA GLN A 7 -18.79 -9.95 -40.16
C GLN A 7 -17.45 -9.76 -40.87
N VAL A 8 -17.39 -9.11 -42.04
CA VAL A 8 -16.12 -8.85 -42.73
C VAL A 8 -15.30 -7.78 -42.01
N TRP A 9 -15.92 -6.74 -41.44
CA TRP A 9 -15.21 -5.79 -40.58
C TRP A 9 -14.68 -6.46 -39.32
N ALA A 10 -15.50 -7.23 -38.60
CA ALA A 10 -15.07 -8.01 -37.44
C ALA A 10 -13.98 -9.03 -37.78
N PHE A 11 -14.02 -9.67 -38.96
CA PHE A 11 -12.95 -10.58 -39.40
C PHE A 11 -11.68 -9.84 -39.84
N MET A 12 -11.77 -8.60 -40.35
CA MET A 12 -10.57 -7.78 -40.61
C MET A 12 -10.00 -7.17 -39.34
N VAL A 13 -10.84 -6.88 -38.33
CA VAL A 13 -10.37 -6.56 -36.97
C VAL A 13 -9.73 -7.79 -36.34
N LEU A 14 -10.32 -8.98 -36.38
CA LEU A 14 -9.66 -10.22 -35.90
C LEU A 14 -8.39 -10.59 -36.68
N ILE A 15 -8.24 -10.17 -37.95
CA ILE A 15 -6.99 -10.36 -38.73
C ILE A 15 -5.97 -9.24 -38.47
N ALA A 16 -6.38 -8.08 -37.95
CA ALA A 16 -5.49 -7.04 -37.46
C ALA A 16 -5.02 -7.34 -36.03
N VAL A 17 -5.94 -7.68 -35.12
CA VAL A 17 -5.66 -8.14 -33.75
C VAL A 17 -4.88 -9.45 -33.78
N GLY A 18 -5.27 -10.43 -34.61
CA GLY A 18 -4.46 -11.63 -34.90
C GLY A 18 -3.20 -11.38 -35.73
N ARG A 19 -2.73 -10.12 -35.80
CA ARG A 19 -1.43 -9.67 -36.32
C ARG A 19 -0.77 -8.58 -35.47
N VAL A 20 -1.37 -8.21 -34.34
CA VAL A 20 -0.59 -7.94 -33.14
C VAL A 20 -0.28 -9.32 -32.57
N ALA A 21 0.85 -9.89 -32.98
CA ALA A 21 1.48 -10.85 -32.10
C ALA A 21 1.83 -10.07 -30.82
N SER A 22 1.62 -10.68 -29.65
CA SER A 22 2.41 -10.25 -28.50
C SER A 22 3.86 -10.56 -28.89
N ASP A 23 4.70 -9.55 -29.00
CA ASP A 23 6.10 -9.70 -29.42
C ASP A 23 6.95 -10.15 -28.21
N ASP A 24 6.41 -11.11 -27.46
CA ASP A 24 7.05 -11.77 -26.32
C ASP A 24 8.22 -12.61 -26.86
N THR A 25 9.38 -11.95 -26.94
CA THR A 25 10.61 -12.55 -27.50
C THR A 25 11.19 -13.68 -26.65
N VAL A 26 10.58 -13.94 -25.48
CA VAL A 26 10.89 -15.02 -24.54
C VAL A 26 9.60 -15.82 -24.27
N GLN A 27 9.72 -17.14 -24.18
CA GLN A 27 8.61 -18.02 -23.78
C GLN A 27 9.13 -19.12 -22.84
N LEU A 28 8.58 -19.18 -21.63
CA LEU A 28 8.89 -20.25 -20.66
C LEU A 28 8.30 -21.60 -21.08
N SER A 29 8.98 -22.68 -20.67
CA SER A 29 8.48 -24.06 -20.80
C SER A 29 7.71 -24.52 -19.57
N GLU A 30 7.03 -25.67 -19.67
CA GLU A 30 6.68 -26.45 -18.48
C GLU A 30 7.92 -26.69 -17.59
N THR A 31 7.75 -26.58 -16.27
CA THR A 31 8.78 -26.87 -15.28
C THR A 31 8.71 -28.33 -14.83
N PHE A 32 9.86 -29.00 -14.73
CA PHE A 32 9.94 -30.42 -14.35
C PHE A 32 10.69 -30.60 -13.03
N GLY A 33 10.11 -31.31 -12.05
CA GLY A 33 10.74 -31.56 -10.75
C GLY A 33 9.74 -31.64 -9.59
N GLY A 34 9.93 -30.78 -8.58
CA GLY A 34 9.04 -30.62 -7.44
C GLY A 34 9.43 -29.43 -6.55
N PRO A 35 8.56 -29.00 -5.63
CA PRO A 35 8.57 -27.66 -5.02
C PRO A 35 9.55 -27.55 -3.84
N HIS A 36 10.84 -27.84 -4.06
CA HIS A 36 11.86 -27.77 -3.01
C HIS A 36 13.14 -27.10 -3.50
N GLY A 37 13.39 -25.90 -2.99
CA GLY A 37 14.58 -25.09 -3.26
C GLY A 37 14.27 -23.62 -2.99
N SER A 38 15.23 -22.75 -3.27
CA SER A 38 14.91 -21.38 -3.66
C SER A 38 14.47 -21.38 -5.12
N GLU A 39 13.47 -20.59 -5.46
CA GLU A 39 13.11 -20.32 -6.85
C GLU A 39 14.21 -19.48 -7.53
N PHE A 40 14.33 -19.60 -8.85
CA PHE A 40 15.21 -18.79 -9.67
C PHE A 40 14.67 -18.73 -11.11
N SER A 41 14.85 -17.58 -11.76
CA SER A 41 14.65 -17.42 -13.21
C SER A 41 15.72 -16.48 -13.75
N ASP A 42 16.27 -16.83 -14.92
CA ASP A 42 17.21 -15.96 -15.65
C ASP A 42 16.47 -15.03 -16.63
N GLU A 43 15.13 -15.13 -16.72
CA GLU A 43 14.28 -14.49 -17.73
C GLU A 43 14.46 -12.98 -17.86
N ALA A 44 14.55 -12.25 -16.74
CA ALA A 44 14.79 -10.80 -16.74
C ALA A 44 16.16 -10.39 -17.33
N SER A 45 17.06 -11.35 -17.56
CA SER A 45 18.36 -11.15 -18.22
C SER A 45 18.40 -11.68 -19.67
N VAL A 46 17.32 -12.32 -20.16
CA VAL A 46 17.23 -12.84 -21.53
C VAL A 46 16.77 -11.74 -22.48
N VAL A 47 17.49 -11.56 -23.59
CA VAL A 47 17.14 -10.55 -24.62
C VAL A 47 17.09 -11.16 -26.01
N ALA A 48 16.26 -10.57 -26.88
CA ALA A 48 16.09 -11.03 -28.25
C ALA A 48 17.41 -11.07 -29.03
N GLY A 49 17.79 -12.26 -29.52
CA GLY A 49 19.03 -12.46 -30.29
C GLY A 49 20.26 -12.90 -29.47
N GLU A 50 20.09 -13.30 -28.22
CA GLU A 50 21.19 -13.88 -27.43
C GLU A 50 21.87 -15.08 -28.11
N THR A 51 23.19 -15.18 -27.92
CA THR A 51 24.01 -16.31 -28.42
C THR A 51 24.59 -17.12 -27.27
N VAL A 52 23.89 -18.20 -26.90
CA VAL A 52 24.38 -19.23 -25.97
C VAL A 52 25.65 -19.86 -26.52
N SER A 53 26.70 -19.87 -25.70
CA SER A 53 28.04 -20.38 -26.05
C SER A 53 28.39 -21.69 -25.35
N PHE A 54 27.87 -21.95 -24.15
CA PHE A 54 27.99 -23.24 -23.50
C PHE A 54 26.85 -23.51 -22.51
N ILE A 55 26.65 -24.79 -22.20
CA ILE A 55 25.82 -25.26 -21.10
C ILE A 55 26.56 -26.35 -20.32
N THR A 56 26.52 -26.29 -18.99
CA THR A 56 27.17 -27.23 -18.08
C THR A 56 26.16 -27.86 -17.14
N ILE A 57 26.11 -29.19 -17.08
CA ILE A 57 25.38 -29.95 -16.06
C ILE A 57 26.38 -30.48 -15.05
N ARG A 58 26.32 -29.98 -13.81
CA ARG A 58 27.09 -30.51 -12.69
C ARG A 58 26.28 -31.62 -12.01
N ALA A 59 26.78 -32.85 -12.04
CA ALA A 59 26.03 -34.01 -11.54
C ALA A 59 26.92 -35.12 -10.96
N GLY A 60 26.34 -35.88 -10.02
CA GLY A 60 26.85 -37.13 -9.47
C GLY A 60 25.80 -38.24 -9.63
N GLU A 61 25.30 -38.79 -8.51
CA GLU A 61 24.12 -39.68 -8.53
C GLU A 61 22.85 -38.96 -9.01
N ARG A 62 22.75 -37.66 -8.68
CA ARG A 62 21.69 -36.74 -9.11
C ARG A 62 22.30 -35.52 -9.78
N VAL A 63 21.49 -34.60 -10.30
CA VAL A 63 21.98 -33.26 -10.68
C VAL A 63 22.23 -32.46 -9.40
N ASP A 64 23.35 -31.73 -9.38
CA ASP A 64 23.78 -30.87 -8.29
C ASP A 64 23.72 -29.38 -8.66
N GLY A 65 23.97 -29.04 -9.93
CA GLY A 65 23.82 -27.68 -10.44
C GLY A 65 23.83 -27.60 -11.97
N ILE A 66 23.53 -26.42 -12.50
CA ILE A 66 23.50 -26.10 -13.93
C ILE A 66 24.12 -24.73 -14.17
N SER A 67 24.80 -24.54 -15.31
CA SER A 67 25.31 -23.23 -15.75
C SER A 67 25.06 -23.02 -17.24
N LEU A 68 24.71 -21.80 -17.64
CA LEU A 68 24.48 -21.39 -19.02
C LEU A 68 25.30 -20.14 -19.32
N GLY A 69 26.13 -20.17 -20.36
CA GLY A 69 27.00 -19.04 -20.72
C GLY A 69 26.59 -18.39 -22.02
N VAL A 70 26.23 -17.11 -21.99
CA VAL A 70 25.92 -16.29 -23.17
C VAL A 70 27.13 -15.48 -23.60
N SER A 71 27.29 -15.27 -24.91
CA SER A 71 28.44 -14.60 -25.53
C SER A 71 28.13 -13.30 -26.27
N ALA A 72 26.86 -13.04 -26.58
CA ALA A 72 26.36 -11.84 -27.25
C ALA A 72 24.86 -11.68 -26.95
N PRO A 73 24.29 -10.47 -26.91
CA PRO A 73 24.96 -9.18 -27.13
C PRO A 73 25.90 -8.80 -25.97
N THR A 74 25.54 -9.17 -24.74
CA THR A 74 26.38 -9.08 -23.54
C THR A 74 26.92 -10.47 -23.19
N ALA A 75 28.15 -10.55 -22.69
CA ALA A 75 28.74 -11.81 -22.24
C ALA A 75 28.39 -12.04 -20.75
N GLN A 76 27.59 -13.07 -20.47
CA GLN A 76 27.09 -13.38 -19.12
C GLN A 76 27.11 -14.89 -18.84
N THR A 77 27.01 -15.30 -17.58
CA THR A 77 26.98 -16.72 -17.20
C THR A 77 26.11 -16.93 -15.98
N PHE A 78 24.96 -17.57 -16.20
CA PHE A 78 24.04 -18.01 -15.17
C PHE A 78 24.57 -19.29 -14.51
N THR A 79 24.35 -19.49 -13.22
CA THR A 79 24.77 -20.70 -12.49
C THR A 79 23.90 -20.92 -11.26
N HIS A 80 23.21 -22.06 -11.25
CA HIS A 80 22.21 -22.41 -10.25
C HIS A 80 22.51 -23.76 -9.60
N GLY A 81 22.13 -23.91 -8.34
CA GLY A 81 22.41 -25.11 -7.54
C GLY A 81 23.78 -25.11 -6.86
N GLY A 82 24.23 -26.29 -6.46
CA GLY A 82 25.37 -26.49 -5.56
C GLY A 82 26.71 -26.83 -6.22
N THR A 83 27.69 -27.08 -5.35
CA THR A 83 29.09 -27.39 -5.70
C THR A 83 29.42 -28.89 -5.70
N GLY A 84 28.46 -29.76 -5.39
CA GLY A 84 28.61 -31.22 -5.46
C GLY A 84 28.62 -31.75 -6.90
N GLY A 85 29.04 -33.00 -7.12
CA GLY A 85 29.05 -33.63 -8.45
C GLY A 85 30.26 -33.26 -9.32
N THR A 86 30.15 -33.50 -10.62
CA THR A 86 31.19 -33.21 -11.63
C THR A 86 30.60 -32.51 -12.85
N ASP A 87 31.33 -31.55 -13.41
CA ASP A 87 30.89 -30.73 -14.55
C ASP A 87 30.91 -31.51 -15.87
N ASN A 88 29.77 -31.52 -16.57
CA ASN A 88 29.62 -32.02 -17.93
C ASN A 88 29.25 -30.84 -18.82
N THR A 89 30.20 -30.30 -19.59
CA THR A 89 30.03 -29.09 -20.41
C THR A 89 29.92 -29.42 -21.89
N LEU A 90 28.93 -28.82 -22.56
CA LEU A 90 28.86 -28.70 -24.02
C LEU A 90 29.05 -27.24 -24.41
N THR A 91 30.09 -26.98 -25.21
CA THR A 91 30.28 -25.70 -25.91
C THR A 91 29.57 -25.78 -27.26
N LEU A 92 28.74 -24.79 -27.58
CA LEU A 92 27.95 -24.73 -28.80
C LEU A 92 28.78 -24.13 -29.95
N GLY A 93 28.59 -24.64 -31.16
CA GLY A 93 29.17 -24.08 -32.38
C GLY A 93 28.49 -22.78 -32.84
N THR A 94 29.11 -22.08 -33.79
CA THR A 94 28.53 -20.86 -34.37
C THR A 94 27.20 -21.16 -35.08
N GLY A 95 26.10 -20.61 -34.57
CA GLY A 95 24.74 -20.86 -35.08
C GLY A 95 24.10 -22.16 -34.57
N GLU A 96 24.76 -22.88 -33.66
CA GLU A 96 24.15 -23.97 -32.89
C GLU A 96 23.36 -23.39 -31.71
N TYR A 97 22.20 -23.97 -31.42
CA TYR A 97 21.33 -23.56 -30.32
C TYR A 97 20.69 -24.79 -29.67
N ILE A 98 20.26 -24.66 -28.41
CA ILE A 98 19.55 -25.73 -27.69
C ILE A 98 18.14 -25.86 -28.28
N THR A 99 17.71 -27.08 -28.58
CA THR A 99 16.39 -27.38 -29.17
C THR A 99 15.50 -28.20 -28.26
N SER A 100 16.06 -28.87 -27.24
CA SER A 100 15.31 -29.79 -26.37
C SER A 100 15.97 -30.01 -25.02
N MET A 101 15.14 -30.30 -24.02
CA MET A 101 15.54 -30.72 -22.67
C MET A 101 14.75 -31.98 -22.27
N VAL A 102 15.41 -32.91 -21.57
CA VAL A 102 14.79 -34.05 -20.89
C VAL A 102 15.23 -34.04 -19.43
N ALA A 103 14.28 -34.13 -18.50
CA ALA A 103 14.50 -34.19 -17.07
C ALA A 103 13.95 -35.50 -16.48
N HIS A 104 14.62 -36.03 -15.47
CA HIS A 104 14.09 -37.09 -14.60
C HIS A 104 14.26 -36.71 -13.13
N TRP A 105 13.28 -37.04 -12.30
CA TRP A 105 13.25 -36.67 -10.88
C TRP A 105 12.72 -37.80 -9.99
N ASP A 106 13.08 -37.74 -8.71
CA ASP A 106 12.62 -38.67 -7.66
C ASP A 106 12.84 -38.05 -6.27
N LYS A 107 12.37 -38.69 -5.20
CA LYS A 107 12.53 -38.21 -3.83
C LYS A 107 13.83 -38.72 -3.19
N LYS A 108 14.67 -37.78 -2.73
CA LYS A 108 15.85 -38.04 -1.89
C LYS A 108 15.71 -37.26 -0.59
N ASP A 109 15.85 -37.95 0.53
CA ASP A 109 15.82 -37.38 1.88
C ASP A 109 14.56 -36.51 2.15
N GLY A 110 13.40 -37.02 1.72
CA GLY A 110 12.09 -36.36 1.83
C GLY A 110 11.71 -35.46 0.64
N HIS A 111 12.71 -34.83 0.00
CA HIS A 111 12.50 -33.85 -1.07
C HIS A 111 12.54 -34.49 -2.46
N THR A 112 11.59 -34.13 -3.33
CA THR A 112 11.76 -34.30 -4.78
C THR A 112 12.97 -33.51 -5.29
N ARG A 113 13.86 -34.13 -6.07
CA ARG A 113 15.06 -33.51 -6.67
C ARG A 113 15.23 -33.98 -8.12
N ILE A 114 15.93 -33.19 -8.95
CA ILE A 114 16.30 -33.60 -10.31
C ILE A 114 17.44 -34.62 -10.23
N PHE A 115 17.19 -35.82 -10.71
CA PHE A 115 18.17 -36.92 -10.73
C PHE A 115 18.94 -36.99 -12.04
N TYR A 116 18.36 -36.57 -13.17
CA TYR A 116 19.06 -36.49 -14.46
C TYR A 116 18.55 -35.33 -15.30
N LEU A 117 19.46 -34.67 -16.01
CA LEU A 117 19.17 -33.73 -17.09
C LEU A 117 19.89 -34.17 -18.37
N SER A 118 19.28 -33.86 -19.51
CA SER A 118 19.89 -33.93 -20.84
C SER A 118 19.40 -32.78 -21.70
N PHE A 119 20.30 -32.13 -22.43
CA PHE A 119 19.98 -31.14 -23.47
C PHE A 119 20.42 -31.64 -24.85
N GLY A 120 19.63 -31.33 -25.88
CA GLY A 120 19.95 -31.57 -27.28
C GLY A 120 19.97 -30.27 -28.09
N THR A 121 20.80 -30.22 -29.15
CA THR A 121 21.00 -29.00 -29.96
C THR A 121 20.54 -29.15 -31.41
N SER A 122 20.44 -28.03 -32.13
CA SER A 122 20.14 -27.97 -33.57
C SER A 122 21.20 -28.62 -34.45
N ALA A 123 22.45 -28.75 -33.98
CA ALA A 123 23.50 -29.50 -34.65
C ALA A 123 23.46 -31.02 -34.36
N GLY A 124 22.58 -31.48 -33.47
CA GLY A 124 22.47 -32.88 -33.05
C GLY A 124 23.52 -33.30 -32.00
N ASN A 125 24.19 -32.34 -31.35
CA ASN A 125 25.00 -32.61 -30.16
C ASN A 125 24.09 -32.73 -28.93
N SER A 126 24.62 -33.31 -27.85
CA SER A 126 23.94 -33.37 -26.57
C SER A 126 24.90 -33.41 -25.38
N VAL A 127 24.41 -33.00 -24.22
CA VAL A 127 25.06 -33.20 -22.92
C VAL A 127 24.04 -33.72 -21.92
N SER A 128 24.48 -34.60 -21.03
CA SER A 128 23.62 -35.12 -19.95
C SER A 128 24.43 -35.43 -18.70
N GLY A 129 23.78 -35.43 -17.54
CA GLY A 129 24.40 -35.74 -16.26
C GLY A 129 23.39 -36.25 -15.24
N GLY A 130 23.83 -37.16 -14.36
CA GLY A 130 23.01 -37.79 -13.31
C GLY A 130 22.51 -39.20 -13.67
N THR A 131 21.47 -39.66 -12.97
CA THR A 131 20.88 -41.00 -13.10
C THR A 131 19.40 -40.91 -13.49
N GLN A 132 18.96 -41.64 -14.52
CA GLN A 132 17.55 -41.65 -14.91
C GLN A 132 16.68 -42.39 -13.88
N THR A 133 15.51 -41.83 -13.58
CA THR A 133 14.49 -42.36 -12.66
C THR A 133 13.14 -42.53 -13.38
N ASP A 134 12.14 -43.13 -12.72
CA ASP A 134 10.85 -43.45 -13.35
C ASP A 134 10.00 -42.20 -13.68
N SER A 135 10.11 -41.11 -12.92
CA SER A 135 9.47 -39.82 -13.26
C SER A 135 10.31 -39.10 -14.31
N THR A 136 9.69 -38.73 -15.43
CA THR A 136 10.38 -38.11 -16.58
C THR A 136 9.48 -37.09 -17.29
N GLY A 137 10.10 -36.08 -17.90
CA GLY A 137 9.45 -35.01 -18.66
C GLY A 137 10.41 -34.46 -19.72
N SER A 138 9.88 -33.94 -20.81
CA SER A 138 10.70 -33.42 -21.91
C SER A 138 10.01 -32.31 -22.68
N VAL A 139 10.76 -31.27 -23.04
CA VAL A 139 10.31 -30.15 -23.86
C VAL A 139 11.18 -30.01 -25.12
N THR A 140 10.57 -29.54 -26.20
CA THR A 140 11.22 -29.15 -27.46
C THR A 140 10.86 -27.68 -27.73
N ALA A 141 11.81 -26.86 -28.15
CA ALA A 141 11.56 -25.46 -28.50
C ALA A 141 10.58 -25.33 -29.68
N PRO A 142 9.64 -24.37 -29.69
CA PRO A 142 8.70 -24.19 -30.81
C PRO A 142 9.40 -23.70 -32.09
N ASP A 143 8.88 -24.13 -33.25
CA ASP A 143 9.42 -23.81 -34.59
C ASP A 143 9.58 -22.30 -34.88
N SER A 144 8.88 -21.43 -34.15
CA SER A 144 8.93 -19.96 -34.29
C SER A 144 10.08 -19.29 -33.54
N PHE A 145 10.66 -19.93 -32.53
CA PHE A 145 11.77 -19.39 -31.72
C PHE A 145 13.13 -19.88 -32.28
N HIS A 146 13.31 -19.76 -33.60
CA HIS A 146 14.51 -20.23 -34.31
C HIS A 146 15.09 -19.11 -35.17
N ILE A 147 16.41 -18.97 -35.16
CA ILE A 147 17.13 -18.05 -36.04
C ILE A 147 17.11 -18.61 -37.47
N ASP A 148 16.17 -18.15 -38.30
CA ASP A 148 16.20 -18.46 -39.74
C ASP A 148 17.40 -17.76 -40.38
N SER A 149 18.40 -18.56 -40.74
CA SER A 149 19.69 -18.14 -41.31
C SER A 149 19.65 -17.48 -42.71
N THR A 150 18.49 -16.99 -43.18
CA THR A 150 18.26 -16.63 -44.59
C THR A 150 18.02 -15.14 -44.90
N THR A 151 18.49 -14.21 -44.05
CA THR A 151 18.58 -12.76 -44.39
C THR A 151 20.02 -12.28 -44.56
N GLU A 152 20.43 -12.02 -45.81
CA GLU A 152 21.75 -11.44 -46.13
C GLU A 152 21.82 -9.94 -45.76
N ALA A 153 22.86 -9.55 -45.01
CA ALA A 153 23.20 -8.15 -44.78
C ALA A 153 23.97 -7.55 -45.98
N PRO A 154 23.75 -6.28 -46.38
CA PRO A 154 24.52 -5.63 -47.45
C PRO A 154 26.00 -5.47 -47.07
N GLY A 155 26.88 -6.26 -47.70
CA GLY A 155 28.29 -6.35 -47.30
C GLY A 155 29.17 -5.15 -47.65
N THR A 156 30.17 -4.87 -46.81
CA THR A 156 31.23 -3.88 -47.08
C THR A 156 32.64 -4.49 -46.97
N VAL A 157 33.29 -4.54 -48.14
CA VAL A 157 34.70 -4.83 -48.49
C VAL A 157 35.75 -4.99 -47.35
N ALA A 158 36.47 -6.12 -47.36
CA ALA A 158 37.65 -6.39 -46.51
C ALA A 158 38.95 -5.71 -47.00
N PRO A 159 40.06 -5.80 -46.23
CA PRO A 159 41.17 -6.59 -46.78
C PRO A 159 41.95 -7.49 -45.77
N ALA A 160 42.33 -8.66 -46.28
CA ALA A 160 43.56 -9.48 -46.10
C ALA A 160 44.67 -9.04 -45.10
N GLU A 161 45.46 -9.93 -44.45
CA GLU A 161 45.52 -11.41 -44.38
C GLU A 161 46.54 -11.88 -43.28
N VAL A 162 46.77 -13.20 -43.19
CA VAL A 162 47.98 -13.90 -42.63
C VAL A 162 47.95 -14.41 -41.16
N SER A 163 47.20 -15.49 -40.95
CA SER A 163 47.69 -16.86 -40.67
C SER A 163 48.61 -17.26 -39.48
N THR A 164 48.33 -18.50 -39.00
CA THR A 164 49.23 -19.55 -38.47
C THR A 164 49.64 -19.65 -36.97
N SER A 165 48.79 -20.36 -36.21
CA SER A 165 49.04 -21.71 -35.62
C SER A 165 49.97 -21.97 -34.40
N SER A 166 49.37 -22.64 -33.40
CA SER A 166 49.85 -23.81 -32.62
C SER A 166 51.04 -23.70 -31.63
N ASP A 167 50.70 -23.47 -30.37
CA ASP A 167 50.63 -24.47 -29.26
C ASP A 167 51.90 -25.18 -28.67
N ALA A 168 51.77 -25.49 -27.37
CA ALA A 168 52.42 -26.54 -26.55
C ALA A 168 53.93 -26.49 -26.13
N THR A 169 54.15 -26.00 -24.90
CA THR A 169 55.00 -26.59 -23.83
C THR A 169 56.53 -26.76 -23.99
N THR A 170 57.33 -26.13 -23.11
CA THR A 170 57.98 -26.76 -21.93
C THR A 170 58.92 -25.79 -21.15
N ALA A 171 59.11 -26.04 -19.84
CA ALA A 171 60.08 -25.37 -18.94
C ALA A 171 61.39 -26.21 -18.82
N PRO A 172 62.47 -25.89 -18.04
CA PRO A 172 62.57 -25.09 -16.80
C PRO A 172 63.78 -24.09 -16.78
N THR A 173 64.13 -23.38 -15.68
CA THR A 173 65.00 -23.85 -14.55
C THR A 173 65.14 -22.73 -13.48
N THR A 174 65.59 -23.07 -12.26
CA THR A 174 65.53 -22.26 -11.02
C THR A 174 66.84 -21.54 -10.60
N THR A 175 66.74 -20.52 -9.74
CA THR A 175 67.47 -20.40 -8.43
C THR A 175 67.00 -19.16 -7.62
N ALA A 176 67.32 -19.09 -6.31
CA ALA A 176 66.78 -18.17 -5.27
C ALA A 176 67.96 -17.50 -4.48
N PRO A 177 67.86 -16.92 -3.23
CA PRO A 177 66.77 -16.86 -2.23
C PRO A 177 66.60 -15.55 -1.38
N GLU A 178 65.70 -15.61 -0.37
CA GLU A 178 65.55 -14.76 0.85
C GLU A 178 65.14 -13.26 0.65
N ASP A 179 64.36 -12.60 1.52
CA ASP A 179 63.81 -12.91 2.86
C ASP A 179 62.30 -12.49 2.99
N ALA A 180 61.66 -12.67 4.15
CA ALA A 180 60.22 -12.90 4.29
C ALA A 180 59.30 -11.79 4.88
N SER A 181 57.99 -11.93 4.66
CA SER A 181 56.93 -11.71 5.67
C SER A 181 55.61 -12.43 5.28
N SER A 182 54.71 -12.62 6.25
CA SER A 182 53.62 -13.61 6.28
C SER A 182 52.31 -12.99 6.85
N VAL A 183 51.08 -13.52 6.77
CA VAL A 183 50.43 -14.66 6.07
C VAL A 183 48.88 -14.42 6.14
N ALA A 184 48.06 -15.21 5.44
CA ALA A 184 46.59 -15.18 5.52
C ALA A 184 46.02 -15.74 6.86
N ILE A 185 44.74 -16.10 7.00
CA ILE A 185 44.17 -17.39 6.53
C ILE A 185 42.63 -17.30 6.42
N THR A 186 42.06 -18.09 5.50
CA THR A 186 40.63 -18.28 5.24
C THR A 186 40.00 -19.43 6.04
N GLN A 187 38.77 -19.21 6.51
CA GLN A 187 37.54 -20.03 6.37
C GLN A 187 37.53 -21.59 6.50
N THR A 188 36.42 -22.08 7.09
CA THR A 188 35.73 -23.39 6.89
C THR A 188 36.45 -24.71 7.27
N ASP A 189 35.78 -25.84 7.61
CA ASP A 189 34.35 -26.20 7.48
C ASP A 189 33.87 -27.32 8.46
N LEU A 190 32.58 -27.73 8.30
CA LEU A 190 31.89 -29.00 8.62
C LEU A 190 31.09 -29.18 9.93
N SER A 191 29.98 -29.89 9.78
CA SER A 191 28.94 -30.22 10.80
C SER A 191 28.36 -31.63 10.57
N SER A 192 27.66 -32.23 11.55
CA SER A 192 26.40 -33.04 11.39
C SER A 192 26.00 -33.97 12.56
N SER A 193 24.68 -34.01 12.81
CA SER A 193 23.81 -35.13 13.28
C SER A 193 24.00 -35.87 14.64
N SER A 194 23.01 -35.66 15.54
CA SER A 194 22.03 -36.65 16.10
C SER A 194 22.47 -37.93 16.86
N GLY A 195 21.80 -38.31 17.99
CA GLY A 195 22.03 -39.67 18.53
C GLY A 195 21.30 -40.32 19.73
N SER A 196 20.78 -39.64 20.77
CA SER A 196 19.93 -40.23 21.86
C SER A 196 20.56 -41.23 22.89
N VAL A 197 19.75 -41.57 23.93
CA VAL A 197 19.79 -42.71 24.89
C VAL A 197 20.60 -42.64 26.23
N LEU A 198 19.86 -42.30 27.31
CA LEU A 198 19.94 -42.77 28.73
C LEU A 198 21.15 -42.49 29.68
N GLY A 199 20.83 -41.93 30.87
CA GLY A 199 21.64 -41.97 32.10
C GLY A 199 20.90 -41.38 33.32
N PHE A 200 20.84 -42.08 34.46
CA PHE A 200 19.90 -41.78 35.57
C PHE A 200 20.57 -41.41 36.92
N SER A 201 20.04 -40.39 37.61
CA SER A 201 20.26 -40.04 39.05
C SER A 201 21.70 -39.63 39.46
N SER A 202 22.00 -38.97 40.59
CA SER A 202 21.28 -38.57 41.82
C SER A 202 22.06 -37.41 42.48
N GLY A 203 21.54 -36.47 43.30
CA GLY A 203 20.18 -36.21 43.79
C GLY A 203 20.19 -35.41 45.12
N SER A 204 19.06 -34.78 45.47
CA SER A 204 18.70 -34.18 46.79
C SER A 204 19.31 -32.83 47.24
N ASN A 205 18.43 -31.82 47.35
CA ASN A 205 18.14 -30.90 48.50
C ASN A 205 19.25 -30.57 49.54
N ALA A 206 19.32 -29.34 50.09
CA ALA A 206 18.17 -28.54 50.55
C ALA A 206 18.39 -27.01 50.67
N THR A 207 17.27 -26.31 50.94
CA THR A 207 17.10 -24.94 51.47
C THR A 207 18.04 -24.61 52.66
N VAL A 208 18.36 -23.35 52.99
CA VAL A 208 17.48 -22.31 53.62
C VAL A 208 18.03 -20.89 53.37
N ALA A 209 17.18 -19.87 53.48
CA ALA A 209 17.46 -18.45 53.22
C ALA A 209 18.06 -17.66 54.41
N SER A 210 18.22 -16.34 54.19
CA SER A 210 18.13 -15.22 55.16
C SER A 210 19.38 -14.38 55.53
N THR A 211 19.30 -13.09 55.15
CA THR A 211 19.66 -11.87 55.90
C THR A 211 21.05 -11.62 56.52
N LEU A 212 21.70 -10.59 55.95
CA LEU A 212 22.05 -9.29 56.60
C LEU A 212 23.14 -9.21 57.69
N GLY A 213 24.10 -8.30 57.48
CA GLY A 213 25.17 -7.88 58.40
C GLY A 213 26.47 -7.60 57.61
N SER A 214 26.91 -6.37 57.30
CA SER A 214 27.04 -5.12 58.07
C SER A 214 28.09 -5.17 59.20
N SER A 215 29.28 -4.57 58.97
CA SER A 215 29.89 -3.52 59.83
C SER A 215 31.39 -3.27 59.53
N THR A 216 31.79 -1.99 59.37
CA THR A 216 32.98 -1.28 59.95
C THR A 216 34.38 -1.95 60.02
N ASP A 217 35.54 -1.33 59.76
CA ASP A 217 36.04 -0.03 59.20
C ASP A 217 37.43 -0.35 58.54
N ASP A 218 38.45 0.49 58.24
CA ASP A 218 38.85 1.91 58.37
C ASP A 218 39.96 2.18 57.29
N GLY A 219 40.47 3.41 57.11
CA GLY A 219 41.81 3.63 56.51
C GLY A 219 42.05 4.83 55.58
N THR A 220 41.30 5.93 55.72
CA THR A 220 41.32 7.17 54.91
C THR A 220 42.67 7.66 54.31
N LEU A 221 42.62 8.09 53.03
CA LEU A 221 43.37 9.14 52.27
C LEU A 221 43.59 8.65 50.81
N ILE A 222 43.33 9.38 49.72
CA ILE A 222 43.62 10.80 49.39
C ILE A 222 42.34 11.53 48.91
N THR A 223 42.42 12.83 48.58
CA THR A 223 41.31 13.79 48.47
C THR A 223 40.69 14.02 47.08
N SER A 224 39.44 14.51 47.13
CA SER A 224 38.79 15.52 46.26
C SER A 224 38.42 15.16 44.82
N GLU A 225 37.17 14.70 44.66
CA GLU A 225 36.19 15.31 43.75
C GLU A 225 34.79 15.27 44.41
N SER A 226 33.87 16.15 43.99
CA SER A 226 32.50 16.17 44.51
C SER A 226 31.56 15.38 43.58
N PRO A 227 30.75 14.44 44.08
CA PRO A 227 29.77 13.76 43.25
C PRO A 227 28.66 14.75 42.87
N SER A 228 28.55 15.05 41.58
CA SER A 228 27.38 15.72 41.02
C SER A 228 26.17 14.79 41.12
N THR A 229 25.24 15.09 42.03
CA THR A 229 23.93 14.44 42.04
C THR A 229 23.09 15.00 40.90
N SER A 230 23.29 14.47 39.70
CA SER A 230 22.31 14.56 38.63
C SER A 230 21.07 13.77 39.08
N SER A 231 19.95 14.49 39.26
CA SER A 231 18.62 13.86 39.22
C SER A 231 18.47 13.05 37.93
N PRO A 232 17.65 11.98 37.88
CA PRO A 232 17.26 11.40 36.62
C PRO A 232 16.56 12.48 35.78
N THR A 233 17.07 12.76 34.59
CA THR A 233 16.42 13.68 33.65
C THR A 233 15.11 13.05 33.18
N PHE A 234 14.04 13.83 33.12
CA PHE A 234 12.81 13.42 32.44
C PHE A 234 13.08 13.24 30.94
N SER A 235 12.63 12.11 30.36
CA SER A 235 12.90 11.70 28.98
C SER A 235 11.59 11.46 28.23
N GLY A 236 10.74 12.49 28.20
CA GLY A 236 9.52 12.52 27.41
C GLY A 236 9.41 13.88 26.70
N PRO A 237 8.59 13.97 25.64
CA PRO A 237 8.48 15.19 24.82
C PRO A 237 8.03 16.40 25.63
N ALA A 238 8.34 17.60 25.12
CA ALA A 238 8.01 18.86 25.80
C ALA A 238 6.49 19.08 25.95
N THR A 239 5.72 18.56 24.99
CA THR A 239 4.26 18.66 24.86
C THR A 239 3.64 17.31 24.47
N GLN A 240 2.38 17.07 24.81
CA GLN A 240 1.56 15.97 24.27
C GLN A 240 0.11 16.42 24.07
N LEU A 241 -0.56 15.94 23.02
CA LEU A 241 -1.99 16.21 22.77
C LEU A 241 -2.89 15.15 23.43
N SER A 242 -4.05 15.57 23.92
CA SER A 242 -5.10 14.65 24.38
C SER A 242 -6.03 14.20 23.24
N GLN A 243 -6.89 13.20 23.48
CA GLN A 243 -8.12 13.06 22.68
C GLN A 243 -8.97 14.33 22.81
N SER A 244 -9.73 14.68 21.78
CA SER A 244 -10.71 15.78 21.79
C SER A 244 -12.13 15.28 22.08
N PHE A 245 -13.03 16.20 22.42
CA PHE A 245 -14.45 15.96 22.65
C PHE A 245 -15.29 17.05 21.96
N GLY A 246 -16.49 16.75 21.47
CA GLY A 246 -17.37 17.72 20.77
C GLY A 246 -17.68 17.29 19.33
N GLY A 247 -17.71 18.23 18.38
CA GLY A 247 -17.94 17.92 16.96
C GLY A 247 -17.45 18.98 15.96
N PRO A 248 -17.58 18.73 14.64
CA PRO A 248 -16.81 19.39 13.57
C PRO A 248 -17.30 20.80 13.20
N HIS A 249 -18.00 21.49 14.10
CA HIS A 249 -18.55 22.83 13.86
C HIS A 249 -17.58 23.88 14.41
N GLY A 250 -17.73 25.14 13.99
CA GLY A 250 -16.85 26.22 14.45
C GLY A 250 -15.52 26.32 13.69
N ASN A 251 -14.81 27.42 13.90
CA ASN A 251 -13.47 27.66 13.37
C ASN A 251 -12.45 26.90 14.22
N GLN A 252 -11.31 26.52 13.65
CA GLN A 252 -10.30 25.75 14.38
C GLN A 252 -9.29 26.64 15.11
N PHE A 253 -8.78 26.15 16.24
CA PHE A 253 -7.70 26.76 17.01
C PHE A 253 -6.76 25.71 17.60
N SER A 254 -5.49 26.08 17.83
CA SER A 254 -4.50 25.29 18.57
C SER A 254 -3.52 26.21 19.28
N ASP A 255 -3.30 25.97 20.58
CA ASP A 255 -2.28 26.64 21.39
C ASP A 255 -0.93 25.88 21.35
N LEU A 256 -0.83 24.74 20.65
CA LEU A 256 0.31 23.82 20.75
C LEU A 256 1.66 24.49 20.43
N SER A 257 1.74 25.26 19.33
CA SER A 257 2.94 26.00 18.93
C SER A 257 3.34 27.16 19.86
N LEU A 258 2.52 27.45 20.88
CA LEU A 258 2.78 28.44 21.94
C LEU A 258 2.88 27.80 23.34
N ALA A 259 2.62 26.50 23.45
CA ALA A 259 2.84 25.71 24.66
C ALA A 259 4.34 25.41 24.85
N ALA A 260 4.77 25.19 26.09
CA ALA A 260 6.18 24.95 26.41
C ALA A 260 6.35 24.14 27.70
N SER A 261 7.42 23.34 27.77
CA SER A 261 7.80 22.65 29.00
C SER A 261 8.20 23.63 30.12
N GLY A 262 8.03 23.21 31.38
CA GLY A 262 8.29 24.07 32.54
C GLY A 262 7.34 25.28 32.68
N GLN A 263 6.18 25.26 32.01
CA GLN A 263 5.17 26.32 32.15
C GLN A 263 4.59 26.40 33.57
N ALA A 264 4.01 27.55 33.93
CA ALA A 264 3.26 27.70 35.18
C ALA A 264 1.96 28.48 34.96
N ILE A 265 0.83 27.78 35.07
CA ILE A 265 -0.52 28.34 34.93
C ILE A 265 -0.86 29.18 36.16
N ALA A 266 -1.31 30.42 35.93
CA ALA A 266 -1.77 31.33 36.98
C ALA A 266 -3.28 31.20 37.24
N SER A 267 -4.08 31.11 36.17
CA SER A 267 -5.52 30.87 36.28
C SER A 267 -6.10 30.14 35.07
N LEU A 268 -7.25 29.49 35.29
CA LEU A 268 -8.15 29.00 34.26
C LEU A 268 -9.55 29.54 34.54
N THR A 269 -10.19 30.13 33.53
CA THR A 269 -11.58 30.57 33.55
C THR A 269 -12.42 29.78 32.56
N VAL A 270 -13.53 29.22 33.04
CA VAL A 270 -14.60 28.64 32.22
C VAL A 270 -15.75 29.64 32.17
N ARG A 271 -16.18 30.05 30.98
CA ARG A 271 -17.32 30.95 30.76
C ARG A 271 -18.49 30.11 30.23
N ALA A 272 -19.54 29.99 31.01
CA ALA A 272 -20.64 29.06 30.69
C ALA A 272 -22.03 29.57 31.14
N GLY A 273 -23.05 29.20 30.37
CA GLY A 273 -24.47 29.32 30.69
C GLY A 273 -25.11 27.95 30.84
N GLU A 274 -26.00 27.60 29.91
CA GLU A 274 -26.46 26.20 29.73
C GLU A 274 -25.40 25.32 29.05
N ARG A 275 -24.54 25.94 28.25
CA ARG A 275 -23.42 25.36 27.49
C ARG A 275 -22.14 26.11 27.86
N VAL A 276 -20.99 25.69 27.34
CA VAL A 276 -19.73 26.42 27.48
C VAL A 276 -19.59 27.43 26.35
N ASP A 277 -19.75 28.70 26.69
CA ASP A 277 -19.60 29.82 25.77
C ASP A 277 -18.11 30.07 25.44
N GLY A 278 -17.18 29.92 26.40
CA GLY A 278 -15.74 30.14 26.15
C GLY A 278 -14.79 29.77 27.30
N LEU A 279 -13.49 29.94 27.04
CA LEU A 279 -12.37 29.58 27.92
C LEU A 279 -11.28 30.66 27.97
N THR A 280 -10.52 30.71 29.06
CA THR A 280 -9.32 31.57 29.17
C THR A 280 -8.28 30.93 30.07
N LEU A 281 -7.06 30.72 29.56
CA LEU A 281 -5.91 30.19 30.31
C LEU A 281 -4.84 31.29 30.45
N GLU A 282 -4.42 31.59 31.68
CA GLU A 282 -3.35 32.55 31.96
C GLU A 282 -2.06 31.83 32.34
N ILE A 283 -0.97 32.08 31.61
CA ILE A 283 0.36 31.49 31.83
C ILE A 283 1.29 32.57 32.38
N SER A 284 2.13 32.22 33.36
CA SER A 284 3.01 33.17 34.08
C SER A 284 4.51 32.94 33.89
N VAL A 285 4.91 31.73 33.52
CA VAL A 285 6.30 31.24 33.35
C VAL A 285 6.28 30.19 32.23
N PRO A 286 7.33 30.03 31.41
CA PRO A 286 8.52 30.87 31.30
C PRO A 286 8.22 32.24 30.69
N THR A 287 7.27 32.30 29.76
CA THR A 287 6.74 33.52 29.14
C THR A 287 5.31 33.75 29.64
N ALA A 288 4.97 34.99 29.98
CA ALA A 288 3.60 35.34 30.33
C ALA A 288 2.73 35.37 29.07
N GLN A 289 1.70 34.53 29.02
CA GLN A 289 0.81 34.37 27.86
C GLN A 289 -0.65 34.26 28.31
N THR A 290 -1.59 34.43 27.37
CA THR A 290 -3.02 34.26 27.63
C THR A 290 -3.68 33.68 26.39
N PHE A 291 -4.22 32.48 26.52
CA PHE A 291 -5.03 31.85 25.47
C PHE A 291 -6.52 32.09 25.78
N THR A 292 -7.33 32.35 24.76
CA THR A 292 -8.75 32.71 24.94
C THR A 292 -9.54 32.30 23.71
N HIS A 293 -10.48 31.37 23.91
CA HIS A 293 -11.25 30.71 22.87
C HIS A 293 -12.74 30.79 23.20
N GLY A 294 -13.59 30.80 22.18
CA GLY A 294 -15.04 30.92 22.29
C GLY A 294 -15.56 32.34 22.49
N GLY A 295 -16.88 32.43 22.67
CA GLY A 295 -17.64 33.66 22.64
C GLY A 295 -17.70 34.44 23.95
N THR A 296 -18.54 35.48 23.93
CA THR A 296 -18.72 36.45 25.02
C THR A 296 -20.00 36.24 25.83
N GLY A 297 -20.59 35.04 25.77
CA GLY A 297 -21.82 34.69 26.47
C GLY A 297 -21.61 34.26 27.94
N GLY A 298 -22.49 33.40 28.44
CA GLY A 298 -22.31 32.70 29.71
C GLY A 298 -22.08 33.56 30.95
N THR A 299 -21.30 33.02 31.88
CA THR A 299 -20.77 33.69 33.07
C THR A 299 -19.46 33.05 33.50
N ASP A 300 -18.47 33.88 33.84
CA ASP A 300 -17.11 33.48 34.17
C ASP A 300 -17.02 32.79 35.55
N THR A 301 -16.40 31.61 35.57
CA THR A 301 -15.98 30.90 36.78
C THR A 301 -14.47 30.65 36.71
N THR A 302 -13.70 31.29 37.59
CA THR A 302 -12.23 31.28 37.56
C THR A 302 -11.63 30.49 38.73
N LEU A 303 -10.67 29.61 38.42
CA LEU A 303 -9.75 29.01 39.37
C LEU A 303 -8.38 29.68 39.26
N THR A 304 -7.93 30.33 40.34
CA THR A 304 -6.54 30.79 40.49
C THR A 304 -5.72 29.70 41.19
N LEU A 305 -4.58 29.35 40.60
CA LEU A 305 -3.69 28.30 41.10
C LEU A 305 -2.72 28.87 42.15
N GLY A 306 -2.36 28.04 43.13
CA GLY A 306 -1.30 28.31 44.11
C GLY A 306 0.08 27.87 43.60
N ALA A 307 1.14 28.23 44.34
CA ALA A 307 2.49 27.80 44.02
C ALA A 307 2.62 26.26 44.14
N GLY A 308 2.97 25.58 43.04
CA GLY A 308 3.06 24.12 42.97
C GLY A 308 1.72 23.40 42.74
N GLU A 309 0.65 24.15 42.49
CA GLU A 309 -0.64 23.62 42.05
C GLU A 309 -0.69 23.63 40.52
N TYR A 310 -1.15 22.55 39.92
CA TYR A 310 -1.28 22.39 38.47
C TYR A 310 -2.52 21.59 38.10
N ILE A 311 -3.05 21.83 36.90
CA ILE A 311 -4.25 21.14 36.38
C ILE A 311 -3.83 19.80 35.77
N THR A 312 -4.50 18.74 36.22
CA THR A 312 -4.18 17.33 35.96
C THR A 312 -5.28 16.60 35.20
N SER A 313 -6.47 17.17 35.03
CA SER A 313 -7.55 16.52 34.30
C SER A 313 -8.57 17.51 33.73
N MET A 314 -9.26 17.06 32.68
CA MET A 314 -10.45 17.68 32.11
C MET A 314 -11.55 16.61 31.93
N GLU A 315 -12.77 16.96 32.28
CA GLU A 315 -14.02 16.25 32.04
C GLU A 315 -14.89 17.16 31.15
N ALA A 316 -15.43 16.61 30.07
CA ALA A 316 -16.25 17.30 29.09
C ALA A 316 -17.55 16.54 28.85
N HIS A 317 -18.65 17.28 28.68
CA HIS A 317 -19.93 16.77 28.21
C HIS A 317 -20.37 17.59 26.99
N TRP A 318 -20.95 16.94 25.99
CA TRP A 318 -21.34 17.57 24.72
C TRP A 318 -22.69 17.05 24.21
N GLY A 319 -23.25 17.72 23.21
CA GLY A 319 -24.54 17.35 22.63
C GLY A 319 -24.97 18.29 21.52
N GLN A 320 -26.09 18.00 20.86
CA GLN A 320 -26.59 18.84 19.77
C GLN A 320 -27.45 20.01 20.25
N LYS A 321 -27.19 21.20 19.69
CA LYS A 321 -28.03 22.39 19.76
C LYS A 321 -28.34 22.87 18.34
N ASP A 322 -29.61 22.84 17.97
CA ASP A 322 -30.14 23.31 16.68
C ASP A 322 -29.42 22.73 15.43
N GLY A 323 -28.86 21.52 15.56
CA GLY A 323 -28.11 20.82 14.51
C GLY A 323 -26.58 20.80 14.72
N HIS A 324 -26.04 21.71 15.54
CA HIS A 324 -24.60 21.79 15.84
C HIS A 324 -24.25 21.02 17.11
N THR A 325 -23.20 20.21 17.10
CA THR A 325 -22.61 19.63 18.31
C THR A 325 -21.82 20.71 19.06
N ARG A 326 -22.15 20.93 20.34
CA ARG A 326 -21.56 21.94 21.23
C ARG A 326 -21.02 21.30 22.50
N ILE A 327 -20.06 21.93 23.16
CA ILE A 327 -19.67 21.57 24.54
C ILE A 327 -20.73 22.11 25.51
N PHE A 328 -21.40 21.21 26.21
CA PHE A 328 -22.45 21.54 27.17
C PHE A 328 -21.93 21.78 28.59
N TYR A 329 -20.86 21.08 29.00
CA TYR A 329 -20.21 21.30 30.30
C TYR A 329 -18.72 20.96 30.26
N LEU A 330 -17.93 21.69 31.05
CA LEU A 330 -16.53 21.38 31.34
C LEU A 330 -16.27 21.37 32.84
N SER A 331 -15.29 20.57 33.24
CA SER A 331 -14.81 20.43 34.61
C SER A 331 -13.31 20.11 34.60
N PHE A 332 -12.50 20.91 35.28
CA PHE A 332 -11.05 20.72 35.35
C PHE A 332 -10.62 20.39 36.79
N GLY A 333 -9.74 19.42 36.95
CA GLY A 333 -9.18 18.98 38.23
C GLY A 333 -7.71 19.35 38.41
N THR A 334 -7.28 19.55 39.66
CA THR A 334 -5.89 19.87 40.03
C THR A 334 -5.26 18.80 40.92
N ASN A 335 -3.93 18.74 40.93
CA ASN A 335 -3.14 17.95 41.89
C ASN A 335 -3.47 18.28 43.37
N ALA A 336 -3.94 19.50 43.65
CA ALA A 336 -4.36 19.96 44.97
C ALA A 336 -5.83 19.59 45.33
N GLY A 337 -6.56 18.93 44.43
CA GLY A 337 -7.95 18.54 44.64
C GLY A 337 -8.97 19.68 44.56
N LYS A 338 -8.58 20.86 44.03
CA LYS A 338 -9.55 21.89 43.60
C LYS A 338 -10.07 21.60 42.20
N THR A 339 -11.26 22.12 41.91
CA THR A 339 -11.87 22.07 40.58
C THR A 339 -12.42 23.42 40.12
N VAL A 340 -12.62 23.57 38.82
CA VAL A 340 -13.46 24.60 38.18
C VAL A 340 -14.36 23.94 37.17
N SER A 341 -15.64 24.30 37.14
CA SER A 341 -16.60 23.77 36.17
C SER A 341 -17.69 24.77 35.81
N GLY A 342 -18.39 24.51 34.70
CA GLY A 342 -19.50 25.34 34.21
C GLY A 342 -20.28 24.65 33.09
N GLY A 343 -21.55 25.04 32.90
CA GLY A 343 -22.46 24.47 31.91
C GLY A 343 -23.44 23.44 32.50
N THR A 344 -24.03 22.58 31.66
CA THR A 344 -24.93 21.48 32.06
C THR A 344 -24.44 20.13 31.56
N GLN A 345 -24.55 19.08 32.37
CA GLN A 345 -24.15 17.73 31.97
C GLN A 345 -25.18 17.09 31.03
N THR A 346 -24.70 16.51 29.94
CA THR A 346 -25.45 15.67 28.98
C THR A 346 -25.03 14.20 29.11
N ASP A 347 -25.74 13.29 28.43
CA ASP A 347 -25.44 11.85 28.46
C ASP A 347 -24.12 11.50 27.75
N GLU A 348 -23.73 12.27 26.73
CA GLU A 348 -22.42 12.11 26.09
C GLU A 348 -21.35 12.84 26.91
N SER A 349 -20.37 12.07 27.39
CA SER A 349 -19.35 12.56 28.32
C SER A 349 -18.03 11.82 28.13
N GLY A 350 -16.94 12.47 28.54
CA GLY A 350 -15.60 11.92 28.45
C GLY A 350 -14.61 12.71 29.30
N SER A 351 -13.45 12.12 29.59
CA SER A 351 -12.42 12.75 30.40
C SER A 351 -11.01 12.40 29.93
N VAL A 352 -10.06 13.26 30.27
CA VAL A 352 -8.62 13.10 30.05
C VAL A 352 -7.87 13.47 31.32
N THR A 353 -6.75 12.79 31.56
CA THR A 353 -5.84 13.01 32.68
C THR A 353 -4.46 13.26 32.11
N ALA A 354 -3.69 14.17 32.72
CA ALA A 354 -2.30 14.41 32.36
C ALA A 354 -1.48 13.13 32.58
N PRO A 355 -0.57 12.75 31.65
CA PRO A 355 0.41 11.70 31.90
C PRO A 355 1.33 12.06 33.08
N ASP A 356 1.98 11.05 33.67
CA ASP A 356 2.91 11.26 34.78
C ASP A 356 4.04 12.23 34.37
N GLY A 357 4.14 13.35 35.09
CA GLY A 357 5.10 14.43 34.81
C GLY A 357 4.54 15.63 34.04
N TYR A 358 3.28 15.60 33.58
CA TYR A 358 2.67 16.66 32.79
C TYR A 358 1.57 17.44 33.51
N GLN A 359 1.23 18.62 32.97
CA GLN A 359 0.15 19.51 33.38
C GLN A 359 -0.54 20.15 32.16
N LEU A 360 -1.69 20.80 32.33
CA LEU A 360 -2.29 21.64 31.29
C LEU A 360 -1.35 22.79 30.89
N GLY A 361 -1.01 22.89 29.60
CA GLY A 361 -0.27 24.01 29.01
C GLY A 361 -1.09 24.89 28.07
N GLY A 362 -2.08 24.31 27.38
CA GLY A 362 -2.93 25.01 26.40
C GLY A 362 -4.13 24.17 25.96
N PHE A 363 -4.86 24.65 24.96
CA PHE A 363 -6.03 23.99 24.36
C PHE A 363 -5.87 23.83 22.84
N PHE A 364 -6.69 22.96 22.26
CA PHE A 364 -6.93 22.92 20.82
C PHE A 364 -8.37 22.49 20.55
N GLY A 365 -8.91 22.77 19.36
CA GLY A 365 -10.24 22.33 18.97
C GLY A 365 -10.96 23.32 18.07
N ARG A 366 -12.28 23.50 18.27
CA ARG A 366 -13.11 24.38 17.45
C ARG A 366 -14.07 25.26 18.26
N ASP A 367 -14.23 26.51 17.82
CA ASP A 367 -15.01 27.54 18.51
C ASP A 367 -15.80 28.51 17.59
N GLY A 368 -16.57 29.39 18.24
CA GLY A 368 -17.34 30.46 17.63
C GLY A 368 -18.04 31.27 18.71
N ASP A 369 -19.37 31.43 18.60
CA ASP A 369 -20.19 32.04 19.67
C ASP A 369 -20.24 31.16 20.95
N GLU A 370 -19.97 29.86 20.83
CA GLU A 370 -19.83 28.85 21.90
C GLU A 370 -18.69 27.88 21.53
N ILE A 371 -18.18 27.06 22.46
CA ILE A 371 -17.19 26.01 22.13
C ILE A 371 -17.88 24.82 21.45
N ASP A 372 -17.36 24.37 20.30
CA ASP A 372 -17.88 23.25 19.51
C ASP A 372 -17.10 21.95 19.75
N LEU A 373 -15.77 22.03 19.85
CA LEU A 373 -14.85 20.91 20.09
C LEU A 373 -13.66 21.36 20.95
N LEU A 374 -13.17 20.49 21.84
CA LEU A 374 -12.05 20.79 22.73
C LEU A 374 -11.21 19.56 23.09
N GLY A 375 -9.90 19.71 22.97
CA GLY A 375 -8.89 18.90 23.64
C GLY A 375 -7.90 19.78 24.42
N VAL A 376 -6.94 19.18 25.10
CA VAL A 376 -5.91 19.87 25.89
C VAL A 376 -4.51 19.54 25.38
N VAL A 377 -3.66 20.56 25.41
CA VAL A 377 -2.21 20.43 25.28
C VAL A 377 -1.64 20.18 26.68
N TRP A 378 -1.07 19.00 26.90
CA TRP A 378 -0.27 18.70 28.07
C TRP A 378 1.17 19.20 27.87
N THR A 379 1.77 19.80 28.89
CA THR A 379 3.19 20.23 28.89
C THR A 379 3.93 19.56 30.04
N SER A 380 5.21 19.23 29.84
CA SER A 380 6.03 18.68 30.92
C SER A 380 6.20 19.72 32.05
N ILE A 381 6.07 19.29 33.30
CA ILE A 381 6.20 20.14 34.50
C ILE A 381 7.66 20.56 34.71
N GLU A 382 8.61 19.71 34.33
CA GLU A 382 10.02 20.09 34.30
C GLU A 382 10.36 20.71 32.94
N ALA A 383 11.28 21.69 32.93
CA ALA A 383 11.75 22.28 31.69
C ALA A 383 12.68 21.29 30.97
N VAL A 384 12.17 20.68 29.90
CA VAL A 384 12.95 19.89 28.95
C VAL A 384 13.90 20.85 28.24
N GLN A 385 15.19 20.49 28.14
CA GLN A 385 16.09 21.23 27.25
C GLN A 385 15.78 20.78 25.82
N GLU A 386 15.30 21.70 24.99
CA GLU A 386 15.10 21.47 23.56
C GLU A 386 16.36 20.84 22.94
N ALA A 387 16.15 19.86 22.07
CA ALA A 387 17.25 19.18 21.39
C ALA A 387 18.10 20.21 20.63
N ASN A 388 19.41 20.20 20.88
CA ASN A 388 20.32 21.13 20.24
C ASN A 388 20.26 20.92 18.70
N PRO A 389 19.85 21.90 17.88
CA PRO A 389 19.45 21.72 16.47
C PRO A 389 20.63 21.52 15.50
N GLY A 390 21.66 20.81 15.96
CA GLY A 390 22.80 20.33 15.18
C GLY A 390 23.03 18.82 15.33
N ASN A 391 22.03 18.08 15.83
CA ASN A 391 22.00 16.61 15.82
C ASN A 391 20.79 16.13 15.02
N THR A 392 20.71 16.59 13.77
CA THR A 392 19.63 16.26 12.84
C THR A 392 19.71 14.80 12.39
N THR A 393 18.77 13.99 12.85
CA THR A 393 18.25 12.86 12.05
C THR A 393 17.88 13.38 10.66
N PRO A 394 18.11 12.63 9.56
CA PRO A 394 17.55 13.01 8.27
C PRO A 394 16.02 13.10 8.40
N THR A 395 15.44 14.18 7.91
CA THR A 395 14.00 14.42 7.85
C THR A 395 13.68 14.88 6.44
N VAL A 396 12.58 14.39 5.87
CA VAL A 396 12.12 14.88 4.57
C VAL A 396 11.34 16.16 4.80
N SER A 397 11.75 17.27 4.18
CA SER A 397 10.94 18.48 4.13
C SER A 397 10.17 18.54 2.80
N ASP A 398 8.90 18.96 2.84
CA ASP A 398 8.18 19.37 1.64
C ASP A 398 9.02 20.34 0.78
N SER A 399 9.69 21.30 1.43
CA SER A 399 10.54 22.32 0.77
C SER A 399 11.79 21.77 0.06
N ASP A 400 12.04 20.47 0.11
CA ASP A 400 13.06 19.76 -0.68
C ASP A 400 12.54 19.36 -2.07
N ILE A 401 11.24 19.49 -2.33
CA ILE A 401 10.54 19.29 -3.60
C ILE A 401 10.04 20.67 -4.10
N VAL A 402 10.23 20.96 -5.39
CA VAL A 402 9.63 22.15 -6.04
C VAL A 402 9.15 21.76 -7.43
N LEU A 403 7.87 21.95 -7.70
CA LEU A 403 7.30 21.82 -9.06
C LEU A 403 7.43 23.15 -9.82
N SER A 404 7.43 23.11 -11.16
CA SER A 404 7.41 24.32 -12.00
C SER A 404 5.98 24.82 -12.27
N ASP A 405 5.83 25.76 -13.21
CA ASP A 405 4.55 25.87 -13.92
C ASP A 405 4.38 24.65 -14.86
N LEU A 406 3.14 24.34 -15.24
CA LEU A 406 2.84 23.45 -16.37
C LEU A 406 2.80 24.23 -17.69
N TYR A 407 3.54 23.76 -18.69
CA TYR A 407 3.54 24.32 -20.06
C TYR A 407 2.81 23.40 -21.02
N GLY A 408 2.03 23.92 -21.97
CA GLY A 408 1.27 23.11 -22.95
C GLY A 408 -0.25 23.32 -22.91
N GLY A 409 -1.03 22.25 -23.00
CA GLY A 409 -2.50 22.31 -23.02
C GLY A 409 -3.23 21.14 -22.35
N PRO A 410 -4.53 21.29 -22.03
CA PRO A 410 -5.32 20.31 -21.28
C PRO A 410 -5.81 19.16 -22.17
N HIS A 411 -4.88 18.38 -22.68
CA HIS A 411 -5.11 17.21 -23.53
C HIS A 411 -4.15 16.07 -23.13
N GLY A 412 -4.34 14.86 -23.67
CA GLY A 412 -3.66 13.66 -23.17
C GLY A 412 -4.32 13.10 -21.91
N VAL A 413 -3.62 12.24 -21.19
CA VAL A 413 -3.93 11.77 -19.82
C VAL A 413 -2.88 12.34 -18.86
N ALA A 414 -3.26 12.69 -17.62
CA ALA A 414 -2.31 13.20 -16.63
C ALA A 414 -1.26 12.16 -16.18
N PHE A 415 -0.09 12.62 -15.76
CA PHE A 415 0.97 11.78 -15.20
C PHE A 415 1.85 12.55 -14.20
N SER A 416 2.50 11.83 -13.28
CA SER A 416 3.54 12.38 -12.42
C SER A 416 4.59 11.34 -11.99
N ASP A 417 5.87 11.71 -12.04
CA ASP A 417 6.98 10.94 -11.48
C ASP A 417 7.09 11.10 -9.94
N ILE A 418 6.22 11.88 -9.29
CA ILE A 418 6.42 12.30 -7.90
C ILE A 418 6.53 11.14 -6.89
N ASN A 419 5.81 10.05 -7.12
CA ASN A 419 5.83 8.85 -6.27
C ASN A 419 7.04 7.94 -6.56
N SER A 420 7.61 7.98 -7.77
CA SER A 420 8.78 7.17 -8.17
C SER A 420 10.12 7.85 -7.88
N ILE A 421 10.13 9.18 -7.72
CA ILE A 421 11.31 9.95 -7.30
C ILE A 421 11.87 9.41 -5.98
N LYS A 422 13.19 9.42 -5.85
CA LYS A 422 13.93 9.29 -4.59
C LYS A 422 14.89 10.47 -4.42
N PHE A 423 15.16 10.91 -3.19
CA PHE A 423 16.21 11.92 -2.96
C PHE A 423 17.61 11.30 -3.14
N GLU A 424 18.66 12.14 -3.13
CA GLU A 424 20.03 11.81 -3.59
C GLU A 424 20.15 11.27 -5.03
N GLN A 425 19.05 11.12 -5.78
CA GLN A 425 19.06 10.40 -7.03
C GLN A 425 19.89 11.09 -8.12
N VAL A 426 20.55 10.30 -8.99
CA VAL A 426 21.44 10.81 -10.04
C VAL A 426 20.92 10.41 -11.40
N ALA A 427 20.51 11.39 -12.19
CA ALA A 427 20.17 11.19 -13.59
C ALA A 427 21.43 10.83 -14.41
N THR A 428 21.33 9.79 -15.23
CA THR A 428 22.39 9.28 -16.11
C THR A 428 22.19 9.69 -17.56
N SER A 429 20.94 9.82 -18.01
CA SER A 429 20.62 10.37 -19.32
C SER A 429 19.25 11.03 -19.37
N ILE A 430 19.07 11.90 -20.37
CA ILE A 430 17.76 12.43 -20.78
C ILE A 430 17.60 12.27 -22.29
N THR A 431 16.42 11.82 -22.72
CA THR A 431 16.06 11.66 -24.14
C THR A 431 14.83 12.51 -24.48
N ILE A 432 14.88 13.17 -25.63
CA ILE A 432 13.74 13.84 -26.26
C ILE A 432 13.45 13.10 -27.57
N ARG A 433 12.24 12.58 -27.72
CA ARG A 433 11.78 11.89 -28.93
C ARG A 433 10.88 12.83 -29.74
N ALA A 434 11.28 13.20 -30.96
CA ALA A 434 10.63 14.30 -31.70
C ALA A 434 10.77 14.25 -33.24
N ASP A 435 9.82 14.89 -33.95
CA ASP A 435 9.97 15.44 -35.32
C ASP A 435 9.66 16.95 -35.32
N LYS A 436 8.40 17.32 -35.55
CA LYS A 436 7.90 18.72 -35.52
C LYS A 436 7.26 19.11 -34.19
N ARG A 437 7.01 18.11 -33.35
CA ARG A 437 6.51 18.19 -31.96
C ARG A 437 7.37 17.25 -31.12
N VAL A 438 7.19 17.29 -29.82
CA VAL A 438 7.74 16.26 -28.92
C VAL A 438 6.73 15.13 -28.84
N ASP A 439 7.15 13.96 -29.30
CA ASP A 439 6.39 12.72 -29.28
C ASP A 439 6.50 12.07 -27.88
N ALA A 440 7.70 12.05 -27.28
CA ALA A 440 7.92 11.64 -25.89
C ALA A 440 9.14 12.32 -25.22
N VAL A 441 9.21 12.27 -23.88
CA VAL A 441 10.39 12.62 -23.07
C VAL A 441 10.72 11.47 -22.11
N THR A 442 12.01 11.18 -21.93
CA THR A 442 12.51 10.07 -21.11
C THR A 442 13.60 10.56 -20.16
N LEU A 443 13.51 10.24 -18.87
CA LEU A 443 14.57 10.45 -17.87
C LEU A 443 15.10 9.10 -17.40
N GLN A 444 16.42 8.96 -17.30
CA GLN A 444 17.07 7.78 -16.71
C GLN A 444 17.80 8.17 -15.43
N ILE A 445 17.49 7.49 -14.35
CA ILE A 445 18.13 7.55 -13.04
C ILE A 445 19.01 6.30 -12.89
N GLY A 446 20.21 6.45 -12.30
CA GLY A 446 21.14 5.33 -12.07
C GLY A 446 21.49 5.05 -10.61
N THR A 447 21.13 5.94 -9.69
CA THR A 447 21.23 5.77 -8.23
C THR A 447 20.10 6.57 -7.57
N PRO A 448 19.59 6.19 -6.38
CA PRO A 448 19.96 5.01 -5.60
C PRO A 448 19.55 3.68 -6.27
N GLU A 449 18.57 3.73 -7.18
CA GLU A 449 18.04 2.61 -7.96
C GLU A 449 18.03 2.98 -9.46
N GLU A 450 18.06 1.99 -10.37
CA GLU A 450 17.96 2.25 -11.82
C GLU A 450 16.49 2.39 -12.23
N VAL A 451 16.04 3.63 -12.46
CA VAL A 451 14.66 3.97 -12.85
C VAL A 451 14.66 4.66 -14.21
N THR A 452 13.74 4.28 -15.11
CA THR A 452 13.51 4.99 -16.38
C THR A 452 12.07 5.45 -16.44
N THR A 453 11.83 6.77 -16.40
CA THR A 453 10.50 7.35 -16.59
C THR A 453 10.35 7.80 -18.06
N ASN A 454 9.20 7.53 -18.67
CA ASN A 454 8.96 7.82 -20.09
C ASN A 454 7.53 8.28 -20.35
N HIS A 455 7.38 9.52 -20.81
CA HIS A 455 6.07 10.15 -20.98
C HIS A 455 5.85 10.55 -22.44
N GLY A 456 4.82 9.98 -23.07
CA GLY A 456 4.48 10.18 -24.47
C GLY A 456 4.67 8.95 -25.37
N GLY A 457 4.48 9.14 -26.68
CA GLY A 457 4.31 8.07 -27.66
C GLY A 457 5.55 7.71 -28.50
N SER A 458 5.41 6.61 -29.24
CA SER A 458 6.48 6.03 -30.08
C SER A 458 6.76 6.77 -31.42
N GLY A 459 6.19 7.96 -31.61
CA GLY A 459 6.41 8.81 -32.79
C GLY A 459 7.82 9.40 -32.89
N GLY A 460 8.04 10.40 -33.75
CA GLY A 460 9.32 11.13 -33.82
C GLY A 460 10.58 10.30 -34.04
N THR A 461 11.70 10.74 -33.45
CA THR A 461 13.00 10.05 -33.41
C THR A 461 13.76 10.52 -32.17
N ASP A 462 14.54 9.62 -31.55
CA ASP A 462 15.26 9.89 -30.30
C ASP A 462 16.47 10.82 -30.50
N ASN A 463 16.64 11.74 -29.57
CA ASN A 463 17.87 12.48 -29.32
C ASN A 463 18.19 12.32 -27.83
N THR A 464 19.40 11.85 -27.48
CA THR A 464 19.78 11.49 -26.10
C THR A 464 21.04 12.24 -25.66
N LEU A 465 21.05 12.73 -24.41
CA LEU A 465 22.20 13.31 -23.74
C LEU A 465 22.52 12.49 -22.50
N THR A 466 23.64 11.77 -22.52
CA THR A 466 24.24 11.16 -21.34
C THR A 466 24.88 12.26 -20.49
N LEU A 467 24.63 12.26 -19.19
CA LEU A 467 25.17 13.21 -18.23
C LEU A 467 26.53 12.75 -17.70
N GLY A 468 27.47 13.68 -17.49
CA GLY A 468 28.74 13.41 -16.81
C GLY A 468 28.59 13.15 -15.31
N VAL A 469 29.64 12.62 -14.68
CA VAL A 469 29.66 12.39 -13.23
C VAL A 469 29.53 13.71 -12.47
N GLY A 470 28.41 13.88 -11.73
CA GLY A 470 28.07 15.13 -11.03
C GLY A 470 27.50 16.23 -11.93
N GLU A 471 27.18 15.93 -13.18
CA GLU A 471 26.40 16.80 -14.06
C GLU A 471 24.91 16.55 -13.83
N TYR A 472 24.12 17.62 -13.74
CA TYR A 472 22.69 17.57 -13.50
C TYR A 472 21.96 18.62 -14.34
N ILE A 473 20.67 18.43 -14.58
CA ILE A 473 19.84 19.35 -15.37
C ILE A 473 19.40 20.53 -14.51
N THR A 474 19.55 21.75 -15.04
CA THR A 474 19.31 23.02 -14.33
C THR A 474 18.16 23.83 -14.92
N SER A 475 17.72 23.57 -16.15
CA SER A 475 16.55 24.21 -16.73
C SER A 475 15.91 23.40 -17.87
N MET A 476 14.62 23.69 -18.10
CA MET A 476 13.79 23.19 -19.19
C MET A 476 13.12 24.36 -19.90
N GLU A 477 13.52 24.66 -21.14
CA GLU A 477 12.78 25.56 -22.03
C GLU A 477 11.75 24.75 -22.82
N ALA A 478 10.47 25.12 -22.71
CA ALA A 478 9.36 24.47 -23.38
C ALA A 478 8.65 25.46 -24.32
N HIS A 479 8.34 24.99 -25.52
CA HIS A 479 7.60 25.70 -26.56
C HIS A 479 6.34 24.88 -26.89
N TRP A 480 5.18 25.51 -26.93
CA TRP A 480 3.91 24.84 -27.24
C TRP A 480 3.15 25.54 -28.38
N GLY A 481 2.15 24.85 -28.93
CA GLY A 481 1.39 25.37 -30.06
C GLY A 481 0.17 24.53 -30.40
N LYS A 482 -0.75 25.10 -31.19
CA LYS A 482 -2.04 24.49 -31.48
C LYS A 482 -2.06 23.79 -32.86
N LYS A 483 -2.48 22.52 -32.89
CA LYS A 483 -2.49 21.59 -34.03
C LYS A 483 -3.78 20.76 -33.99
N ASP A 484 -4.56 20.80 -35.07
CA ASP A 484 -5.80 20.03 -35.22
C ASP A 484 -6.77 20.19 -34.01
N ASP A 485 -6.89 21.44 -33.58
CA ASP A 485 -7.57 21.94 -32.39
C ASP A 485 -6.98 21.60 -30.99
N HIS A 486 -5.98 20.72 -30.88
CA HIS A 486 -5.23 20.42 -29.64
C HIS A 486 -4.01 21.34 -29.44
N THR A 487 -3.74 21.81 -28.22
CA THR A 487 -2.48 22.48 -27.84
C THR A 487 -1.46 21.47 -27.31
N ARG A 488 -0.25 21.43 -27.88
CA ARG A 488 0.78 20.41 -27.57
C ARG A 488 2.17 21.00 -27.36
N ILE A 489 3.09 20.24 -26.76
CA ILE A 489 4.52 20.58 -26.75
C ILE A 489 5.10 20.41 -28.16
N PHE A 490 5.62 21.51 -28.69
CA PHE A 490 6.21 21.58 -30.03
C PHE A 490 7.74 21.45 -30.01
N TYR A 491 8.40 21.91 -28.95
CA TYR A 491 9.85 21.79 -28.76
C TYR A 491 10.22 21.82 -27.28
N LEU A 492 11.24 21.05 -26.92
CA LEU A 492 11.91 21.09 -25.62
C LEU A 492 13.40 21.36 -25.79
N ASN A 493 13.99 22.06 -24.82
CA ASN A 493 15.42 22.18 -24.65
C ASN A 493 15.81 22.11 -23.16
N PHE A 494 16.68 21.18 -22.80
CA PHE A 494 17.25 21.08 -21.45
C PHE A 494 18.69 21.58 -21.42
N VAL A 495 19.10 22.20 -20.31
CA VAL A 495 20.47 22.69 -20.08
C VAL A 495 21.00 22.10 -18.77
N THR A 496 22.30 21.78 -18.73
CA THR A 496 22.95 21.15 -17.57
C THR A 496 23.87 22.09 -16.80
N SER A 497 24.26 21.69 -15.60
CA SER A 497 25.26 22.37 -14.76
C SER A 497 26.67 22.41 -15.38
N ALA A 498 26.98 21.53 -16.33
CA ALA A 498 28.21 21.59 -17.13
C ALA A 498 28.09 22.54 -18.35
N GLY A 499 26.90 23.06 -18.64
CA GLY A 499 26.62 23.87 -19.84
C GLY A 499 26.42 23.06 -21.12
N ASN A 500 26.23 21.74 -21.02
CA ASN A 500 25.71 20.94 -22.12
C ASN A 500 24.21 21.23 -22.31
N SER A 501 23.68 20.88 -23.48
CA SER A 501 22.25 21.02 -23.78
C SER A 501 21.78 19.99 -24.80
N ILE A 502 20.49 19.69 -24.73
CA ILE A 502 19.78 18.82 -25.67
C ILE A 502 18.47 19.47 -26.06
N SER A 503 18.07 19.35 -27.33
CA SER A 503 16.76 19.81 -27.80
C SER A 503 16.17 18.93 -28.90
N GLY A 504 14.84 19.00 -29.05
CA GLY A 504 14.08 18.28 -30.07
C GLY A 504 12.77 19.01 -30.39
N GLY A 505 12.24 18.82 -31.60
CA GLY A 505 11.00 19.44 -32.07
C GLY A 505 11.22 20.73 -32.89
N THR A 506 10.18 21.56 -33.01
CA THR A 506 10.19 22.85 -33.72
C THR A 506 9.72 23.99 -32.82
N GLN A 507 10.52 25.05 -32.68
CA GLN A 507 10.17 26.23 -31.86
C GLN A 507 8.93 26.98 -32.38
N THR A 508 8.04 27.36 -31.46
CA THR A 508 6.84 28.19 -31.65
C THR A 508 6.98 29.56 -30.97
N ASP A 509 5.98 30.44 -31.15
CA ASP A 509 5.93 31.75 -30.48
C ASP A 509 5.60 31.64 -28.97
N ASP A 510 4.72 30.73 -28.57
CA ASP A 510 4.34 30.49 -27.18
C ASP A 510 5.38 29.60 -26.48
N LYS A 511 6.03 30.14 -25.44
CA LYS A 511 7.12 29.46 -24.73
C LYS A 511 7.39 29.97 -23.31
N ALA A 512 8.06 29.15 -22.51
CA ALA A 512 8.54 29.47 -21.16
C ALA A 512 9.81 28.69 -20.81
N THR A 513 10.38 28.93 -19.62
CA THR A 513 11.57 28.22 -19.14
C THR A 513 11.49 28.01 -17.63
N ALA A 514 11.28 26.75 -17.22
CA ALA A 514 11.48 26.35 -15.83
C ALA A 514 12.99 26.31 -15.53
N THR A 515 13.39 26.86 -14.39
CA THR A 515 14.79 26.86 -13.92
C THR A 515 14.82 26.31 -12.51
N ALA A 516 15.72 25.37 -12.23
CA ALA A 516 15.91 24.82 -10.90
C ALA A 516 16.28 25.93 -9.89
N PRO A 517 15.73 25.91 -8.66
CA PRO A 517 16.23 26.76 -7.59
C PRO A 517 17.72 26.46 -7.26
N ASP A 518 18.42 27.42 -6.65
CA ASP A 518 19.83 27.25 -6.28
C ASP A 518 20.02 26.03 -5.36
N GLY A 519 20.75 25.02 -5.83
CA GLY A 519 20.99 23.75 -5.11
C GLY A 519 20.01 22.61 -5.41
N PHE A 520 19.17 22.76 -6.45
CA PHE A 520 18.24 21.72 -6.92
C PHE A 520 18.65 21.14 -8.27
N GLN A 521 18.14 19.95 -8.57
CA GLN A 521 18.31 19.22 -9.84
C GLN A 521 16.98 18.68 -10.35
N LEU A 522 16.89 18.39 -11.66
CA LEU A 522 15.72 17.70 -12.21
C LEU A 522 15.61 16.29 -11.61
N ALA A 523 14.44 15.98 -11.08
CA ALA A 523 14.12 14.71 -10.46
C ALA A 523 13.15 13.86 -11.29
N GLY A 524 12.26 14.50 -12.04
CA GLY A 524 11.25 13.84 -12.85
C GLY A 524 10.33 14.85 -13.52
N PHE A 525 9.26 14.35 -14.12
CA PHE A 525 8.27 15.14 -14.84
C PHE A 525 6.85 14.91 -14.30
N TYR A 526 5.98 15.87 -14.57
CA TYR A 526 4.54 15.76 -14.40
C TYR A 526 3.87 16.57 -15.51
N GLY A 527 2.65 16.25 -15.88
CA GLY A 527 2.00 16.89 -17.02
C GLY A 527 0.87 16.04 -17.58
N ARG A 528 0.69 16.10 -18.90
CA ARG A 528 -0.33 15.31 -19.62
C ARG A 528 0.19 14.85 -20.98
N ALA A 529 0.00 13.58 -21.33
CA ALA A 529 0.52 13.00 -22.57
C ALA A 529 -0.33 11.82 -23.07
N GLU A 530 -0.18 11.48 -24.36
CA GLU A 530 -0.66 10.24 -24.99
C GLU A 530 0.36 9.85 -26.09
N ALA A 531 -0.03 9.92 -27.37
CA ALA A 531 0.83 9.66 -28.53
C ALA A 531 1.82 10.81 -28.84
N GLU A 532 1.62 11.98 -28.24
CA GLU A 532 2.52 13.14 -28.23
C GLU A 532 2.48 13.75 -26.81
N VAL A 533 3.44 14.59 -26.43
CA VAL A 533 3.40 15.31 -25.14
C VAL A 533 2.50 16.54 -25.29
N ASP A 534 1.38 16.57 -24.57
CA ASP A 534 0.40 17.67 -24.63
C ASP A 534 0.71 18.77 -23.59
N GLN A 535 1.15 18.40 -22.39
CA GLN A 535 1.55 19.29 -21.29
C GLN A 535 2.75 18.74 -20.51
N LEU A 536 3.66 19.60 -20.04
CA LEU A 536 4.85 19.21 -19.26
C LEU A 536 5.29 20.29 -18.25
N GLY A 537 5.61 19.85 -17.05
CA GLY A 537 6.33 20.57 -16.00
C GLY A 537 7.48 19.72 -15.45
N ALA A 538 8.40 20.35 -14.75
CA ALA A 538 9.59 19.73 -14.17
C ALA A 538 9.49 19.64 -12.64
N ILE A 539 9.77 18.46 -12.09
CA ILE A 539 9.92 18.25 -10.64
C ILE A 539 11.40 18.47 -10.30
N TRP A 540 11.68 19.41 -9.41
CA TRP A 540 13.01 19.70 -8.91
C TRP A 540 13.17 19.16 -7.49
N THR A 541 14.25 18.45 -7.18
CA THR A 541 14.60 18.08 -5.79
C THR A 541 15.92 18.69 -5.34
N ARG A 542 16.04 18.97 -4.03
CA ARG A 542 17.29 19.49 -3.45
C ARG A 542 18.40 18.43 -3.55
N ILE A 543 19.54 18.80 -4.12
CA ILE A 543 20.71 17.92 -4.32
C ILE A 543 21.29 17.39 -2.99
N ALA A 544 21.02 18.09 -1.89
CA ALA A 544 21.51 17.78 -0.55
C ALA A 544 20.42 17.25 0.42
N ALA A 545 19.22 16.90 -0.09
CA ALA A 545 18.24 16.14 0.67
C ALA A 545 18.54 14.64 0.56
N THR A 546 18.35 13.91 1.66
CA THR A 546 18.52 12.45 1.77
C THR A 546 17.14 11.82 1.92
N ASP A 547 16.87 10.71 1.22
CA ASP A 547 15.58 10.03 1.36
C ASP A 547 15.56 9.15 2.60
N LEU A 548 14.37 8.92 3.14
CA LEU A 548 14.21 7.97 4.24
C LEU A 548 13.97 6.57 3.68
N ALA A 549 14.76 5.61 4.14
CA ALA A 549 14.55 4.20 3.86
C ALA A 549 13.71 3.56 4.97
N LEU A 550 12.88 2.58 4.58
CA LEU A 550 12.12 1.72 5.51
C LEU A 550 13.02 1.03 6.56
N THR A 551 14.30 0.83 6.24
CA THR A 551 15.31 0.20 7.09
C THR A 551 16.16 1.18 7.93
N ASP A 552 15.87 2.48 7.89
CA ASP A 552 16.66 3.47 8.65
C ASP A 552 16.38 3.40 10.14
N VAL A 553 17.45 3.41 10.94
CA VAL A 553 17.38 3.35 12.40
C VAL A 553 17.06 4.73 12.97
N GLU A 554 15.80 4.93 13.34
CA GLU A 554 15.43 5.99 14.28
C GLU A 554 15.75 5.55 15.72
N GLU A 555 16.24 6.47 16.56
CA GLU A 555 16.42 6.23 18.00
C GLU A 555 15.06 6.31 18.72
N SER A 556 14.24 5.27 18.60
CA SER A 556 12.99 5.18 19.35
C SER A 556 13.29 5.01 20.86
N ASP A 557 12.82 5.96 21.67
CA ASP A 557 13.01 5.98 23.14
C ASP A 557 12.41 4.73 23.83
N SER A 558 11.54 3.98 23.14
CA SER A 558 11.00 2.69 23.56
C SER A 558 12.01 1.54 23.42
N LEU A 559 13.14 1.61 24.14
CA LEU A 559 14.16 0.55 24.33
C LEU A 559 13.64 -0.69 25.11
N THR A 560 12.37 -1.05 24.92
CA THR A 560 11.67 -2.16 25.60
C THR A 560 11.76 -3.46 24.78
N TYR A 561 11.93 -3.34 23.47
CA TYR A 561 11.98 -4.43 22.49
C TYR A 561 13.28 -4.33 21.66
N GLY A 562 13.59 -5.34 20.83
CA GLY A 562 14.92 -5.50 20.22
C GLY A 562 15.32 -4.41 19.21
N THR A 563 16.62 -4.25 18.99
CA THR A 563 17.23 -3.16 18.19
C THR A 563 17.17 -3.37 16.66
N THR A 564 16.04 -3.78 16.11
CA THR A 564 15.81 -3.85 14.65
C THR A 564 14.71 -2.87 14.27
N ASN A 565 15.09 -1.59 14.25
CA ASN A 565 14.19 -0.47 14.04
C ASN A 565 13.93 -0.31 12.53
N ILE A 566 12.90 -1.00 12.05
CA ILE A 566 12.25 -0.74 10.77
C ILE A 566 11.22 0.37 11.00
N ARG A 567 11.09 1.33 10.08
CA ARG A 567 10.07 2.39 10.18
C ARG A 567 8.66 1.78 10.18
N ASN A 568 7.81 2.19 11.11
CA ASN A 568 6.41 1.76 11.20
C ASN A 568 5.54 2.54 10.20
N TRP A 569 5.81 2.38 8.91
CA TRP A 569 4.97 2.93 7.85
C TRP A 569 3.72 2.10 7.59
N VAL A 570 2.70 2.72 7.00
CA VAL A 570 1.44 2.06 6.61
C VAL A 570 1.74 0.91 5.63
N GLY A 571 2.57 1.14 4.61
CA GLY A 571 2.93 0.14 3.61
C GLY A 571 1.87 0.00 2.50
N SER A 572 2.29 -0.51 1.34
CA SER A 572 1.47 -0.53 0.11
C SER A 572 0.23 -1.42 0.17
N THR A 573 0.21 -2.41 1.05
CA THR A 573 -0.79 -3.49 1.12
C THR A 573 -2.12 -3.10 1.76
N ILE A 574 -2.14 -2.03 2.56
CA ILE A 574 -3.32 -1.68 3.38
C ILE A 574 -4.42 -1.00 2.54
N GLY A 575 -4.07 -0.48 1.36
CA GLY A 575 -4.99 0.17 0.41
C GLY A 575 -5.63 -0.76 -0.62
N GLU A 576 -5.22 -2.03 -0.74
CA GLU A 576 -5.74 -2.93 -1.78
C GLU A 576 -7.03 -3.66 -1.34
N ALA A 577 -8.03 -3.69 -2.22
CA ALA A 577 -9.33 -4.30 -1.97
C ALA A 577 -9.40 -5.74 -2.53
N ASP A 578 -9.68 -6.71 -1.66
CA ASP A 578 -9.84 -8.13 -1.99
C ASP A 578 -11.24 -8.50 -2.54
N ASP A 579 -12.21 -7.59 -2.43
CA ASP A 579 -13.61 -7.76 -2.86
C ASP A 579 -14.24 -6.41 -3.29
N THR A 580 -15.51 -6.46 -3.62
CA THR A 580 -16.38 -5.39 -4.11
C THR A 580 -17.01 -4.53 -3.00
N ALA A 581 -16.99 -4.98 -1.75
CA ALA A 581 -17.33 -4.24 -0.53
C ALA A 581 -16.91 -5.06 0.70
N CYS A 582 -16.87 -4.43 1.88
CA CYS A 582 -16.87 -5.11 3.17
C CYS A 582 -18.07 -4.68 4.03
N TYR A 583 -18.58 -5.56 4.90
CA TYR A 583 -19.63 -5.24 5.89
C TYR A 583 -19.03 -4.62 7.15
N ARG A 584 -19.56 -3.49 7.60
CA ARG A 584 -19.05 -2.77 8.77
C ARG A 584 -19.46 -3.49 10.06
N LYS A 585 -18.49 -3.85 10.91
CA LYS A 585 -18.77 -4.44 12.24
C LYS A 585 -19.54 -3.43 13.11
N SER A 586 -20.59 -3.89 13.80
CA SER A 586 -21.38 -3.07 14.73
C SER A 586 -21.29 -3.58 16.17
N VAL A 587 -21.24 -2.66 17.14
CA VAL A 587 -21.18 -2.90 18.59
C VAL A 587 -21.98 -1.82 19.33
N ALA A 588 -22.51 -2.10 20.52
CA ALA A 588 -23.24 -1.09 21.28
C ALA A 588 -22.29 -0.03 21.91
N PHE A 589 -22.80 1.19 22.17
CA PHE A 589 -22.07 2.19 22.97
C PHE A 589 -21.70 1.67 24.36
N ASN A 590 -20.65 2.22 24.99
CA ASN A 590 -20.40 2.03 26.42
C ASN A 590 -21.49 2.71 27.31
N SER A 591 -21.28 2.74 28.63
CA SER A 591 -22.17 3.41 29.60
C SER A 591 -22.20 4.95 29.55
N THR A 592 -21.37 5.60 28.73
CA THR A 592 -21.28 7.06 28.58
C THR A 592 -21.47 7.52 27.12
N ASN A 593 -22.14 6.70 26.30
CA ASN A 593 -22.42 6.93 24.88
C ASN A 593 -21.15 7.19 24.03
N ILE A 594 -20.04 6.52 24.34
CA ILE A 594 -18.77 6.52 23.58
C ILE A 594 -18.62 5.23 22.76
N CYS A 595 -18.04 5.34 21.56
CA CYS A 595 -17.62 4.22 20.73
C CYS A 595 -16.15 3.82 20.94
N PRO A 596 -15.78 2.54 20.74
CA PRO A 596 -14.38 2.10 20.74
C PRO A 596 -13.61 2.70 19.55
N LEU A 597 -12.28 2.66 19.61
CA LEU A 597 -11.42 3.20 18.56
C LEU A 597 -11.63 2.45 17.23
N GLY A 598 -11.68 3.19 16.12
CA GLY A 598 -12.03 2.64 14.81
C GLY A 598 -13.54 2.49 14.56
N TYR A 599 -14.41 3.08 15.39
CA TYR A 599 -15.87 3.06 15.21
C TYR A 599 -16.47 4.48 15.30
N GLY A 600 -17.36 4.81 14.36
CA GLY A 600 -18.24 5.98 14.39
C GLY A 600 -19.57 5.67 15.08
N LYS A 601 -20.40 6.70 15.28
CA LYS A 601 -21.77 6.56 15.79
C LYS A 601 -22.75 6.42 14.63
N ASP A 602 -23.64 5.43 14.67
CA ASP A 602 -24.80 5.35 13.78
C ASP A 602 -26.07 5.00 14.57
N GLY A 603 -27.00 5.95 14.64
CA GLY A 603 -28.23 5.80 15.41
C GLY A 603 -28.00 5.47 16.89
N ASP A 604 -28.42 4.26 17.29
CA ASP A 604 -28.33 3.75 18.67
C ASP A 604 -27.10 2.81 18.89
N ASP A 605 -26.24 2.63 17.88
CA ASP A 605 -25.06 1.73 17.90
C ASP A 605 -23.76 2.42 17.45
N CYS A 606 -22.63 1.72 17.60
CA CYS A 606 -21.32 2.08 17.05
C CYS A 606 -20.98 1.19 15.85
N ILE A 607 -20.66 1.80 14.71
CA ILE A 607 -20.35 1.12 13.46
C ILE A 607 -18.90 1.36 13.04
N ALA A 608 -18.22 0.33 12.55
CA ALA A 608 -16.81 0.41 12.16
C ALA A 608 -16.59 1.53 11.12
N GLN A 609 -15.49 2.26 11.25
CA GLN A 609 -15.02 3.21 10.26
C GLN A 609 -14.51 2.48 9.02
N CYS A 610 -14.62 3.14 7.87
CA CYS A 610 -14.19 2.58 6.60
C CYS A 610 -12.64 2.55 6.51
N PRO A 611 -12.02 1.36 6.29
CA PRO A 611 -10.56 1.19 6.26
C PRO A 611 -9.95 1.74 4.96
N LEU A 612 -8.61 1.75 4.85
CA LEU A 612 -7.92 2.32 3.69
C LEU A 612 -8.29 1.63 2.37
N SER A 613 -8.40 0.29 2.36
CA SER A 613 -8.81 -0.51 1.19
C SER A 613 -10.29 -0.44 0.82
N TYR A 614 -11.14 0.00 1.74
CA TYR A 614 -12.57 0.23 1.49
C TYR A 614 -12.96 1.59 2.06
N PRO A 615 -12.50 2.71 1.45
CA PRO A 615 -12.54 4.02 2.09
C PRO A 615 -13.91 4.71 2.00
N VAL A 616 -14.74 4.33 1.02
CA VAL A 616 -16.03 4.98 0.74
C VAL A 616 -17.14 4.31 1.53
N SER A 617 -17.94 5.07 2.29
CA SER A 617 -19.07 4.51 3.04
C SER A 617 -20.29 4.24 2.15
N CYS A 618 -20.91 3.08 2.34
CA CYS A 618 -22.14 2.67 1.68
C CYS A 618 -23.10 2.04 2.69
N SER A 619 -23.74 2.88 3.52
CA SER A 619 -24.66 2.43 4.58
C SER A 619 -23.94 1.52 5.60
N LEU A 620 -24.37 0.26 5.72
CA LEU A 620 -23.76 -0.77 6.58
C LEU A 620 -22.51 -1.42 5.98
N GLU A 621 -22.05 -0.94 4.82
CA GLU A 621 -20.93 -1.47 4.05
C GLU A 621 -19.91 -0.35 3.78
N CYS A 622 -18.68 -0.71 3.44
CA CYS A 622 -17.72 0.19 2.82
C CYS A 622 -17.27 -0.42 1.47
N ILE A 623 -17.03 0.43 0.47
CA ILE A 623 -16.68 0.05 -0.91
C ILE A 623 -15.29 0.61 -1.29
N PRO A 624 -14.62 0.05 -2.33
CA PRO A 624 -13.29 0.48 -2.75
C PRO A 624 -13.21 1.95 -3.18
N GLN A 625 -11.97 2.45 -3.34
CA GLN A 625 -11.67 3.79 -3.84
C GLN A 625 -12.36 4.03 -5.21
N ASN A 626 -12.91 5.24 -5.41
CA ASN A 626 -13.63 5.69 -6.61
C ASN A 626 -14.94 4.93 -6.97
N ASP A 627 -15.42 3.98 -6.14
CA ASP A 627 -16.65 3.22 -6.40
C ASP A 627 -17.94 3.99 -6.06
N ASP A 628 -19.08 3.58 -6.64
CA ASP A 628 -20.39 4.22 -6.45
C ASP A 628 -21.36 3.32 -5.67
N CYS A 629 -21.81 3.81 -4.50
CA CYS A 629 -22.71 3.10 -3.60
C CYS A 629 -24.10 2.81 -4.21
N ALA A 630 -24.58 3.63 -5.15
CA ALA A 630 -25.82 3.35 -5.86
C ALA A 630 -25.62 2.23 -6.92
N LEU A 631 -24.45 2.13 -7.56
CA LEU A 631 -24.10 1.02 -8.44
C LEU A 631 -23.89 -0.29 -7.69
N GLU A 632 -23.27 -0.29 -6.49
CA GLU A 632 -23.22 -1.48 -5.63
C GLU A 632 -24.63 -1.91 -5.19
N THR A 633 -25.43 -0.97 -4.68
CA THR A 633 -26.84 -1.22 -4.31
C THR A 633 -27.64 -1.78 -5.49
N LEU A 634 -27.44 -1.26 -6.71
CA LEU A 634 -28.07 -1.77 -7.93
C LEU A 634 -27.54 -3.13 -8.37
N SER A 635 -26.27 -3.46 -8.12
CA SER A 635 -25.71 -4.80 -8.37
C SER A 635 -26.39 -5.85 -7.47
N LYS A 636 -26.43 -5.58 -6.15
CA LYS A 636 -27.08 -6.43 -5.14
C LYS A 636 -28.58 -6.61 -5.39
N ILE A 637 -29.32 -5.54 -5.71
CA ILE A 637 -30.74 -5.64 -6.10
C ILE A 637 -30.88 -6.40 -7.43
N GLY A 638 -30.02 -6.12 -8.41
CA GLY A 638 -30.04 -6.75 -9.73
C GLY A 638 -29.81 -8.27 -9.68
N SER A 639 -28.92 -8.75 -8.81
CA SER A 639 -28.63 -10.17 -8.63
C SER A 639 -29.85 -10.94 -8.10
N VAL A 640 -30.53 -10.41 -7.08
CA VAL A 640 -31.75 -11.00 -6.49
C VAL A 640 -32.91 -11.02 -7.49
N VAL A 641 -33.13 -9.93 -8.23
CA VAL A 641 -34.18 -9.86 -9.24
C VAL A 641 -33.91 -10.81 -10.42
N ALA A 642 -32.64 -10.96 -10.83
CA ALA A 642 -32.24 -11.93 -11.85
C ALA A 642 -32.55 -13.37 -11.42
N VAL A 643 -32.18 -13.76 -10.19
CA VAL A 643 -32.48 -15.09 -9.63
C VAL A 643 -33.98 -15.36 -9.59
N ALA A 644 -34.78 -14.40 -9.12
CA ALA A 644 -36.24 -14.54 -9.07
C ALA A 644 -36.86 -14.80 -10.46
N LEU A 645 -36.37 -14.11 -11.50
CA LEU A 645 -36.83 -14.27 -12.88
C LEU A 645 -36.31 -15.56 -13.54
N ASN A 646 -35.08 -15.97 -13.24
CA ASN A 646 -34.50 -17.22 -13.72
C ASN A 646 -35.22 -18.42 -13.12
N ALA A 647 -35.48 -18.44 -11.81
CA ALA A 647 -36.27 -19.47 -11.14
C ALA A 647 -37.72 -19.54 -11.67
N ALA A 648 -38.33 -18.39 -11.96
CA ALA A 648 -39.67 -18.32 -12.56
C ALA A 648 -39.71 -18.81 -14.02
N THR A 649 -38.68 -18.56 -14.83
CA THR A 649 -38.61 -19.01 -16.22
C THR A 649 -38.17 -20.47 -16.38
N ALA A 650 -37.34 -20.97 -15.47
CA ALA A 650 -37.01 -22.39 -15.31
C ALA A 650 -38.21 -23.23 -14.81
N GLY A 651 -39.19 -22.58 -14.16
CA GLY A 651 -40.46 -23.21 -13.76
C GLY A 651 -40.42 -23.93 -12.42
N VAL A 652 -39.47 -23.59 -11.55
CA VAL A 652 -39.25 -24.24 -10.24
C VAL A 652 -40.46 -24.01 -9.31
N PHE A 653 -41.08 -22.83 -9.36
CA PHE A 653 -42.30 -22.50 -8.60
C PHE A 653 -43.57 -23.00 -9.32
N GLY A 654 -43.86 -24.29 -9.15
CA GLY A 654 -44.90 -25.02 -9.90
C GLY A 654 -46.32 -24.43 -9.90
N GLU A 655 -46.76 -23.76 -8.83
CA GLU A 655 -48.11 -23.16 -8.76
C GLU A 655 -48.22 -21.81 -9.47
N VAL A 656 -47.12 -21.07 -9.61
CA VAL A 656 -47.09 -19.75 -10.28
C VAL A 656 -47.34 -19.90 -11.79
N LEU A 657 -46.91 -21.03 -12.38
CA LEU A 657 -46.96 -21.34 -13.81
C LEU A 657 -48.36 -21.26 -14.48
N ALA A 658 -49.44 -21.32 -13.71
CA ALA A 658 -50.81 -21.30 -14.25
C ALA A 658 -51.20 -19.93 -14.87
N ALA A 659 -50.77 -18.82 -14.27
CA ALA A 659 -51.11 -17.47 -14.74
C ALA A 659 -50.20 -16.97 -15.88
N TYR A 660 -48.95 -17.46 -15.93
CA TYR A 660 -47.90 -16.84 -16.75
C TYR A 660 -47.76 -17.35 -18.19
N LYS A 661 -48.56 -18.33 -18.63
CA LYS A 661 -48.48 -18.88 -20.00
C LYS A 661 -48.64 -17.84 -21.12
N THR A 662 -49.38 -16.76 -20.87
CA THR A 662 -49.58 -15.65 -21.81
C THR A 662 -48.41 -14.64 -21.81
N ALA A 663 -47.56 -14.67 -20.78
CA ALA A 663 -46.54 -13.64 -20.52
C ALA A 663 -45.09 -14.12 -20.77
N LYS A 664 -44.84 -15.40 -21.10
CA LYS A 664 -43.49 -15.97 -21.16
C LYS A 664 -42.49 -15.14 -21.98
N TRP A 665 -42.89 -14.62 -23.14
CA TRP A 665 -42.06 -13.71 -23.95
C TRP A 665 -41.60 -12.47 -23.16
N ALA A 666 -42.50 -11.82 -22.43
CA ALA A 666 -42.18 -10.63 -21.63
C ALA A 666 -41.22 -10.96 -20.49
N ILE A 667 -41.41 -12.09 -19.78
CA ILE A 667 -40.50 -12.51 -18.71
C ILE A 667 -39.10 -12.79 -19.28
N THR A 668 -39.00 -13.54 -20.39
CA THR A 668 -37.71 -13.86 -21.00
C THR A 668 -37.03 -12.62 -21.58
N CYS A 669 -37.80 -11.67 -22.15
CA CYS A 669 -37.30 -10.35 -22.54
C CYS A 669 -36.72 -9.58 -21.35
N VAL A 670 -37.48 -9.41 -20.26
CA VAL A 670 -37.03 -8.71 -19.05
C VAL A 670 -35.79 -9.37 -18.44
N ALA A 671 -35.73 -10.71 -18.38
CA ALA A 671 -34.56 -11.43 -17.89
C ALA A 671 -33.29 -11.14 -18.73
N ASN A 672 -33.39 -11.15 -20.06
CA ASN A 672 -32.23 -10.87 -20.93
C ASN A 672 -31.83 -9.39 -20.88
N ILE A 673 -32.79 -8.46 -20.70
CA ILE A 673 -32.49 -7.04 -20.44
C ILE A 673 -31.72 -6.88 -19.13
N ILE A 674 -32.10 -7.61 -18.07
CA ILE A 674 -31.42 -7.52 -16.77
C ILE A 674 -30.00 -8.11 -16.82
N THR A 675 -29.75 -9.15 -17.62
CA THR A 675 -28.37 -9.65 -17.85
C THR A 675 -27.49 -8.56 -18.47
N VAL A 676 -27.98 -7.86 -19.50
CA VAL A 676 -27.28 -6.74 -20.14
C VAL A 676 -27.03 -5.59 -19.16
N ILE A 677 -28.04 -5.20 -18.38
CA ILE A 677 -27.91 -4.13 -17.37
C ILE A 677 -26.85 -4.51 -16.32
N ARG A 678 -26.83 -5.76 -15.84
CA ARG A 678 -25.82 -6.23 -14.87
C ARG A 678 -24.40 -6.20 -15.44
N GLY A 679 -24.23 -6.65 -16.69
CA GLY A 679 -22.94 -6.57 -17.39
C GLY A 679 -22.44 -5.14 -17.55
N LEU A 680 -23.34 -4.19 -17.84
CA LEU A 680 -23.02 -2.76 -17.90
C LEU A 680 -22.67 -2.17 -16.53
N ILE A 681 -23.40 -2.50 -15.45
CA ILE A 681 -23.09 -2.03 -14.08
C ILE A 681 -21.69 -2.53 -13.66
N TYR A 682 -21.39 -3.80 -13.89
CA TYR A 682 -20.09 -4.38 -13.57
C TYR A 682 -18.94 -3.73 -14.36
N TYR A 683 -19.14 -3.53 -15.68
CA TYR A 683 -18.20 -2.82 -16.55
C TYR A 683 -17.93 -1.38 -16.07
N LEU A 684 -18.98 -0.65 -15.66
CA LEU A 684 -18.85 0.72 -15.16
C LEU A 684 -18.05 0.77 -13.86
N ARG A 685 -18.41 -0.04 -12.85
CA ARG A 685 -17.66 -0.09 -11.58
C ARG A 685 -16.20 -0.46 -11.80
N TYR A 686 -15.90 -1.46 -12.63
CA TYR A 686 -14.50 -1.82 -12.93
C TYR A 686 -13.72 -0.66 -13.60
N ARG A 687 -14.34 0.12 -14.50
CA ARG A 687 -13.70 1.34 -15.05
C ARG A 687 -13.49 2.44 -14.01
N GLN A 688 -14.31 2.51 -12.97
CA GLN A 688 -14.18 3.50 -11.91
C GLN A 688 -13.10 3.09 -10.89
N THR A 689 -13.20 1.90 -10.32
CA THR A 689 -12.32 1.46 -9.21
C THR A 689 -10.90 1.14 -9.64
N ALA A 690 -10.70 0.66 -10.87
CA ALA A 690 -9.38 0.29 -11.38
C ALA A 690 -8.76 1.33 -12.32
N ALA A 691 -9.48 2.42 -12.63
CA ALA A 691 -9.11 3.50 -13.57
C ALA A 691 -8.10 3.08 -14.67
N PRO A 692 -8.41 2.06 -15.49
CA PRO A 692 -7.37 1.31 -16.17
C PRO A 692 -6.73 2.09 -17.34
N GLU A 693 -5.48 2.47 -17.14
CA GLU A 693 -4.62 3.13 -18.13
C GLU A 693 -3.67 2.12 -18.80
N GLY A 694 -3.33 2.37 -20.06
CA GLY A 694 -2.43 1.52 -20.86
C GLY A 694 -3.08 0.28 -21.50
N ASP A 695 -2.42 -0.23 -22.54
CA ASP A 695 -2.96 -1.25 -23.47
C ASP A 695 -3.45 -2.54 -22.77
N THR A 696 -2.78 -3.00 -21.71
CA THR A 696 -3.06 -4.27 -21.03
C THR A 696 -4.32 -4.21 -20.17
N ALA A 697 -4.55 -3.09 -19.48
CA ALA A 697 -5.72 -2.89 -18.64
C ALA A 697 -6.95 -2.49 -19.48
N GLU A 698 -6.76 -1.67 -20.52
CA GLU A 698 -7.76 -1.42 -21.56
C GLU A 698 -8.21 -2.71 -22.27
N LEU A 699 -7.31 -3.66 -22.51
CA LEU A 699 -7.64 -4.97 -23.09
C LEU A 699 -8.71 -5.73 -22.30
N LEU A 700 -8.68 -5.67 -20.96
CA LEU A 700 -9.68 -6.32 -20.11
C LEU A 700 -11.04 -5.58 -20.16
N VAL A 701 -11.02 -4.25 -20.21
CA VAL A 701 -12.21 -3.40 -20.45
C VAL A 701 -12.87 -3.77 -21.78
N VAL A 702 -12.08 -3.93 -22.84
CA VAL A 702 -12.54 -4.33 -24.18
C VAL A 702 -13.09 -5.76 -24.17
N ALA A 703 -12.52 -6.67 -23.37
CA ALA A 703 -13.04 -8.03 -23.20
C ALA A 703 -14.45 -8.03 -22.56
N TYR A 704 -14.64 -7.33 -21.43
CA TYR A 704 -15.95 -7.19 -20.78
C TYR A 704 -16.98 -6.50 -21.69
N GLN A 705 -16.58 -5.44 -22.41
CA GLN A 705 -17.44 -4.78 -23.40
C GLN A 705 -17.89 -5.75 -24.51
N THR A 706 -17.03 -6.71 -24.89
CA THR A 706 -17.27 -7.58 -26.05
C THR A 706 -18.45 -8.53 -25.85
N ASP A 707 -18.59 -9.27 -24.74
CA ASP A 707 -19.78 -10.15 -24.59
C ASP A 707 -21.07 -9.33 -24.49
N VAL A 708 -21.07 -8.31 -23.62
CA VAL A 708 -22.24 -7.46 -23.34
C VAL A 708 -22.77 -6.79 -24.61
N VAL A 709 -21.88 -6.22 -25.44
CA VAL A 709 -22.27 -5.45 -26.63
C VAL A 709 -22.42 -6.32 -27.89
N VAL A 710 -21.57 -7.33 -28.10
CA VAL A 710 -21.57 -8.14 -29.34
C VAL A 710 -22.55 -9.31 -29.27
N TYR A 711 -22.86 -9.83 -28.08
CA TYR A 711 -23.72 -11.01 -27.91
C TYR A 711 -24.95 -10.74 -27.06
N ASP A 712 -24.78 -10.32 -25.80
CA ASP A 712 -25.88 -10.28 -24.83
C ASP A 712 -26.95 -9.24 -25.20
N LEU A 713 -26.54 -8.02 -25.56
CA LEU A 713 -27.46 -6.97 -26.05
C LEU A 713 -28.19 -7.38 -27.35
N PRO A 714 -27.53 -7.89 -28.40
CA PRO A 714 -28.23 -8.46 -29.57
C PRO A 714 -29.17 -9.63 -29.25
N ILE A 715 -28.82 -10.50 -28.29
CA ILE A 715 -29.68 -11.62 -27.85
C ILE A 715 -30.92 -11.08 -27.12
N ALA A 716 -30.76 -10.08 -26.24
CA ALA A 716 -31.86 -9.40 -25.55
C ALA A 716 -32.80 -8.69 -26.54
N VAL A 717 -32.25 -7.88 -27.46
CA VAL A 717 -33.02 -7.18 -28.49
C VAL A 717 -33.80 -8.15 -29.37
N CYS A 718 -33.17 -9.24 -29.84
CA CYS A 718 -33.87 -10.25 -30.63
C CYS A 718 -34.99 -10.92 -29.83
N THR A 719 -34.72 -11.29 -28.58
CA THR A 719 -35.71 -11.94 -27.68
C THR A 719 -36.90 -11.03 -27.41
N CYS A 720 -36.67 -9.75 -27.11
CA CYS A 720 -37.70 -8.76 -26.84
C CYS A 720 -38.54 -8.42 -28.09
N LEU A 721 -37.92 -8.32 -29.26
CA LEU A 721 -38.62 -8.09 -30.53
C LEU A 721 -39.29 -9.35 -31.11
N GLY A 722 -39.20 -10.50 -30.43
CA GLY A 722 -39.78 -11.77 -30.89
C GLY A 722 -39.08 -12.37 -32.12
N LEU A 723 -37.83 -11.97 -32.37
CA LEU A 723 -37.00 -12.43 -33.48
C LEU A 723 -36.25 -13.72 -33.11
N PRO A 724 -35.99 -14.63 -34.08
CA PRO A 724 -35.27 -15.87 -33.82
C PRO A 724 -33.79 -15.61 -33.52
N VAL A 725 -33.38 -15.80 -32.27
CA VAL A 725 -31.97 -15.72 -31.85
C VAL A 725 -31.15 -16.82 -32.53
N PRO A 726 -30.01 -16.52 -33.18
CA PRO A 726 -29.14 -17.54 -33.77
C PRO A 726 -28.56 -18.50 -32.72
N ALA A 727 -28.64 -19.81 -32.97
CA ALA A 727 -28.14 -20.83 -32.04
C ALA A 727 -26.63 -20.64 -31.72
N ASN A 728 -25.83 -20.33 -32.75
CA ASN A 728 -24.39 -20.10 -32.61
C ASN A 728 -24.05 -18.89 -31.72
N ALA A 729 -24.92 -17.87 -31.66
CA ALA A 729 -24.69 -16.70 -30.81
C ALA A 729 -24.87 -17.02 -29.33
N LYS A 730 -25.85 -17.87 -28.98
CA LYS A 730 -26.02 -18.37 -27.61
C LYS A 730 -24.87 -19.24 -27.15
N PHE A 731 -24.34 -20.08 -28.05
CA PHE A 731 -23.16 -20.89 -27.76
C PHE A 731 -21.91 -20.02 -27.57
N ALA A 732 -21.70 -19.02 -28.44
CA ALA A 732 -20.56 -18.11 -28.34
C ALA A 732 -20.56 -17.30 -27.03
N SER A 733 -21.70 -16.72 -26.62
CA SER A 733 -21.80 -15.99 -25.35
C SER A 733 -21.57 -16.90 -24.13
N MET A 734 -22.08 -18.14 -24.15
CA MET A 734 -21.83 -19.10 -23.07
C MET A 734 -20.35 -19.49 -22.96
N VAL A 735 -19.62 -19.56 -24.08
CA VAL A 735 -18.16 -19.78 -24.07
C VAL A 735 -17.43 -18.51 -23.60
N LEU A 736 -17.83 -17.33 -24.07
CA LEU A 736 -17.23 -16.05 -23.66
C LEU A 736 -17.35 -15.82 -22.16
N LYS A 737 -18.52 -16.05 -21.54
CA LYS A 737 -18.71 -15.88 -20.09
C LYS A 737 -17.87 -16.83 -19.23
N VAL A 738 -17.55 -18.03 -19.74
CA VAL A 738 -16.62 -18.94 -19.08
C VAL A 738 -15.17 -18.43 -19.22
N VAL A 739 -14.78 -17.96 -20.41
CA VAL A 739 -13.45 -17.36 -20.62
C VAL A 739 -13.28 -16.08 -19.79
N GLU A 740 -14.28 -15.21 -19.76
CA GLU A 740 -14.34 -13.97 -18.96
C GLU A 740 -14.19 -14.28 -17.46
N GLY A 741 -14.92 -15.27 -16.94
CA GLY A 741 -14.78 -15.72 -15.55
C GLY A 741 -13.38 -16.27 -15.22
N ILE A 742 -12.78 -17.04 -16.13
CA ILE A 742 -11.42 -17.56 -15.99
C ILE A 742 -10.38 -16.41 -16.02
N VAL A 743 -10.46 -15.51 -17.00
CA VAL A 743 -9.54 -14.37 -17.14
C VAL A 743 -9.67 -13.42 -15.95
N LYS A 744 -10.88 -13.12 -15.49
CA LYS A 744 -11.09 -12.35 -14.26
C LYS A 744 -10.35 -13.01 -13.09
N GLN A 745 -10.60 -14.29 -12.84
CA GLN A 745 -9.99 -14.99 -11.71
C GLN A 745 -8.46 -15.05 -11.82
N ALA A 746 -7.92 -15.35 -13.01
CA ALA A 746 -6.47 -15.38 -13.24
C ALA A 746 -5.77 -14.02 -13.09
N ILE A 747 -6.50 -12.89 -13.17
CA ILE A 747 -5.96 -11.54 -12.92
C ILE A 747 -6.17 -11.13 -11.45
N THR A 748 -7.33 -11.40 -10.85
CA THR A 748 -7.64 -10.99 -9.46
C THR A 748 -6.99 -11.88 -8.40
N ASN A 749 -6.81 -13.17 -8.67
CA ASN A 749 -6.29 -14.18 -7.73
C ASN A 749 -5.16 -15.00 -8.37
N GLY A 750 -4.35 -14.38 -9.25
CA GLY A 750 -3.41 -15.07 -10.14
C GLY A 750 -2.47 -16.03 -9.41
N ASP A 751 -1.75 -15.54 -8.40
CA ASP A 751 -0.74 -16.31 -7.68
C ASP A 751 -1.35 -17.49 -6.90
N GLU A 752 -2.51 -17.29 -6.27
CA GLU A 752 -3.22 -18.35 -5.54
C GLU A 752 -3.77 -19.44 -6.48
N ILE A 753 -4.22 -19.07 -7.68
CA ILE A 753 -4.69 -20.00 -8.71
C ILE A 753 -3.53 -20.77 -9.34
N ILE A 754 -2.40 -20.10 -9.61
CA ILE A 754 -1.23 -20.67 -10.29
C ILE A 754 -0.38 -21.53 -9.32
N SER A 755 -0.44 -21.25 -8.01
CA SER A 755 0.29 -21.96 -6.95
C SER A 755 0.25 -23.49 -7.04
N THR A 756 -0.85 -24.09 -7.51
CA THR A 756 -0.94 -25.53 -7.80
C THR A 756 -1.78 -25.84 -9.03
N GLY A 757 -1.38 -26.88 -9.77
CA GLY A 757 -2.20 -27.43 -10.87
C GLY A 757 -3.55 -28.02 -10.44
N GLU A 758 -3.77 -28.23 -9.13
CA GLU A 758 -5.06 -28.66 -8.59
C GLU A 758 -6.02 -27.47 -8.42
N ASN A 759 -5.53 -26.30 -8.03
CA ASN A 759 -6.31 -25.05 -7.98
C ASN A 759 -6.79 -24.64 -9.37
N VAL A 760 -5.91 -24.70 -10.38
CA VAL A 760 -6.28 -24.51 -11.80
C VAL A 760 -7.37 -25.49 -12.25
N LEU A 761 -7.28 -26.77 -11.85
CA LEU A 761 -8.27 -27.78 -12.22
C LEU A 761 -9.63 -27.57 -11.52
N ASN A 762 -9.63 -27.13 -10.26
CA ASN A 762 -10.85 -26.80 -9.51
C ASN A 762 -11.56 -25.57 -10.11
N LEU A 763 -10.81 -24.53 -10.50
CA LEU A 763 -11.33 -23.37 -11.22
C LEU A 763 -11.99 -23.78 -12.55
N LEU A 764 -11.35 -24.66 -13.33
CA LEU A 764 -11.85 -25.14 -14.63
C LEU A 764 -13.04 -26.10 -14.53
N THR A 765 -13.29 -26.71 -13.37
CA THR A 765 -14.38 -27.68 -13.16
C THR A 765 -15.55 -27.14 -12.33
N GLY A 766 -15.38 -25.99 -11.67
CA GLY A 766 -16.41 -25.35 -10.85
C GLY A 766 -16.70 -26.09 -9.53
N THR A 767 -15.85 -27.05 -9.14
CA THR A 767 -15.94 -27.70 -7.83
C THR A 767 -15.23 -26.86 -6.79
N GLY A 768 -15.97 -25.87 -6.24
CA GLY A 768 -15.50 -25.01 -5.16
C GLY A 768 -15.19 -25.79 -3.87
N ALA A 769 -13.94 -26.22 -3.74
CA ALA A 769 -13.32 -26.70 -2.52
C ALA A 769 -11.79 -26.59 -2.67
N LEU A 770 -11.23 -25.41 -2.38
CA LEU A 770 -9.80 -25.30 -2.09
C LEU A 770 -9.53 -26.15 -0.84
N ASN A 771 -8.49 -26.98 -0.87
CA ASN A 771 -8.22 -27.97 0.17
C ASN A 771 -6.70 -28.08 0.46
N THR A 772 -6.08 -26.91 0.64
CA THR A 772 -4.79 -26.74 1.30
C THR A 772 -5.04 -26.49 2.78
N THR A 773 -4.40 -27.25 3.66
CA THR A 773 -4.72 -27.28 5.10
C THR A 773 -3.93 -26.30 5.95
N ASP A 774 -3.14 -25.43 5.32
CA ASP A 774 -2.20 -24.55 6.00
C ASP A 774 -2.96 -23.27 6.36
N SER A 775 -3.34 -23.14 7.63
CA SER A 775 -4.17 -22.05 8.14
C SER A 775 -3.33 -20.86 8.61
N THR A 776 -3.91 -19.66 8.73
CA THR A 776 -3.15 -18.50 9.25
C THR A 776 -2.81 -18.63 10.75
N VAL A 777 -3.38 -19.64 11.45
CA VAL A 777 -2.91 -20.04 12.78
C VAL A 777 -1.71 -20.96 12.70
N ASP A 778 -1.57 -21.79 11.67
CA ASP A 778 -0.30 -22.50 11.42
C ASP A 778 0.81 -21.47 11.14
N GLU A 779 0.55 -20.41 10.36
CA GLU A 779 1.52 -19.32 10.17
C GLU A 779 1.89 -18.57 11.47
N LEU A 780 0.92 -18.18 12.29
CA LEU A 780 1.20 -17.52 13.58
C LEU A 780 1.88 -18.47 14.58
N GLN A 781 1.48 -19.73 14.62
CA GLN A 781 2.05 -20.73 15.53
C GLN A 781 3.45 -21.14 15.08
N ASP A 782 3.72 -21.29 13.79
CA ASP A 782 5.06 -21.50 13.24
C ASP A 782 5.96 -20.27 13.46
N LEU A 783 5.44 -19.04 13.34
CA LEU A 783 6.19 -17.83 13.73
C LEU A 783 6.52 -17.83 15.23
N ILE A 784 5.60 -18.24 16.10
CA ILE A 784 5.76 -18.30 17.57
C ILE A 784 6.65 -19.45 18.06
N ASP A 785 6.65 -20.60 17.38
CA ASP A 785 7.47 -21.77 17.72
C ASP A 785 8.80 -21.81 16.94
N THR A 786 8.95 -20.98 15.90
CA THR A 786 10.27 -20.63 15.35
C THR A 786 11.11 -19.98 16.45
N ASN A 787 12.33 -20.49 16.63
CA ASN A 787 13.29 -19.97 17.60
C ASN A 787 13.97 -18.68 17.06
N SER A 788 13.17 -17.66 16.76
CA SER A 788 13.61 -16.33 16.34
C SER A 788 13.27 -15.26 17.39
N SER A 789 13.60 -14.00 17.11
CA SER A 789 13.30 -12.88 17.99
C SER A 789 11.86 -12.37 17.81
N CYS A 790 11.34 -12.36 16.58
CA CYS A 790 9.93 -12.08 16.30
C CYS A 790 9.01 -13.07 17.05
N GLY A 791 9.26 -14.38 16.92
CA GLY A 791 8.44 -15.41 17.58
C GLY A 791 8.39 -15.28 19.10
N TYR A 792 9.52 -14.92 19.72
CA TYR A 792 9.62 -14.67 21.16
C TYR A 792 8.75 -13.47 21.59
N GLU A 793 8.84 -12.34 20.90
CA GLU A 793 8.06 -11.14 21.28
C GLU A 793 6.58 -11.24 20.91
N LEU A 794 6.20 -11.91 19.81
CA LEU A 794 4.79 -12.22 19.51
C LEU A 794 4.15 -13.05 20.63
N LYS A 795 4.89 -14.05 21.15
CA LYS A 795 4.45 -14.89 22.27
C LYS A 795 4.29 -14.08 23.56
N HIS A 796 5.30 -13.26 23.90
CA HIS A 796 5.31 -12.39 25.06
C HIS A 796 4.22 -11.32 24.99
N LEU A 797 3.97 -10.74 23.82
CA LEU A 797 2.84 -9.85 23.56
C LEU A 797 1.50 -10.57 23.77
N THR A 798 1.34 -11.81 23.30
CA THR A 798 0.09 -12.56 23.50
C THR A 798 -0.17 -12.82 24.99
N ASP A 799 0.84 -13.20 25.77
CA ASP A 799 0.75 -13.29 27.24
C ASP A 799 0.40 -11.92 27.88
N LYS A 800 0.96 -10.82 27.35
CA LYS A 800 0.67 -9.42 27.77
C LYS A 800 -0.80 -9.07 27.50
N VAL A 801 -1.33 -9.42 26.32
CA VAL A 801 -2.73 -9.21 25.91
C VAL A 801 -3.69 -9.99 26.83
N VAL A 802 -3.51 -11.31 26.92
CA VAL A 802 -4.37 -12.20 27.72
C VAL A 802 -4.43 -11.78 29.17
N ARG A 803 -3.30 -11.39 29.76
CA ARG A 803 -3.25 -10.88 31.15
C ARG A 803 -3.97 -9.54 31.28
N SER A 804 -3.70 -8.57 30.41
CA SER A 804 -4.15 -7.18 30.60
C SER A 804 -5.66 -7.01 30.38
N VAL A 805 -6.24 -7.69 29.39
CA VAL A 805 -7.71 -7.69 29.19
C VAL A 805 -8.42 -8.36 30.38
N ASN A 806 -7.86 -9.46 30.91
CA ASN A 806 -8.39 -10.10 32.11
C ASN A 806 -8.20 -9.24 33.38
N GLU A 807 -7.14 -8.45 33.47
CA GLU A 807 -6.92 -7.52 34.58
C GLU A 807 -7.98 -6.40 34.60
N ILE A 808 -8.32 -5.83 33.43
CA ILE A 808 -9.45 -4.89 33.28
C ILE A 808 -10.76 -5.57 33.71
N ARG A 809 -11.08 -6.75 33.17
CA ARG A 809 -12.30 -7.52 33.54
C ARG A 809 -12.40 -7.82 35.05
N ASN A 810 -11.29 -8.10 35.72
CA ASN A 810 -11.25 -8.40 37.15
C ASN A 810 -11.29 -7.14 38.04
N THR A 811 -10.79 -6.00 37.54
CA THR A 811 -10.82 -4.71 38.28
C THR A 811 -12.13 -3.95 38.09
N THR A 812 -12.94 -4.27 37.08
CA THR A 812 -14.29 -3.73 36.87
C THR A 812 -15.44 -4.77 36.99
N PRO A 813 -15.65 -5.46 38.14
CA PRO A 813 -16.68 -6.48 38.27
C PRO A 813 -18.09 -5.97 37.99
N GLY A 814 -18.69 -6.42 36.88
CA GLY A 814 -20.05 -6.06 36.47
C GLY A 814 -20.17 -4.84 35.55
N ALA A 815 -19.06 -4.32 35.02
CA ALA A 815 -19.10 -3.43 33.85
C ALA A 815 -19.69 -4.15 32.62
N ARG A 816 -20.19 -3.40 31.64
CA ARG A 816 -20.65 -3.97 30.36
C ARG A 816 -19.45 -4.42 29.53
N VAL A 817 -19.68 -5.39 28.64
CA VAL A 817 -18.72 -5.79 27.60
C VAL A 817 -18.23 -4.57 26.82
N ASP A 818 -19.12 -3.62 26.56
CA ASP A 818 -18.83 -2.42 25.76
C ASP A 818 -18.02 -1.37 26.53
N ASP A 819 -18.16 -1.29 27.87
CA ASP A 819 -17.27 -0.51 28.74
C ASP A 819 -15.85 -1.07 28.69
N ILE A 820 -15.72 -2.39 28.76
CA ILE A 820 -14.45 -3.11 28.66
C ILE A 820 -13.85 -2.93 27.26
N ARG A 821 -14.67 -3.00 26.19
CA ARG A 821 -14.21 -2.77 24.80
C ARG A 821 -13.61 -1.37 24.64
N VAL A 822 -14.32 -0.32 25.05
CA VAL A 822 -13.79 1.06 24.99
C VAL A 822 -12.53 1.21 25.84
N SER A 823 -12.45 0.58 27.03
CA SER A 823 -11.26 0.65 27.89
C SER A 823 -10.04 -0.10 27.32
N VAL A 824 -10.23 -1.21 26.62
CA VAL A 824 -9.14 -1.98 26.01
C VAL A 824 -8.64 -1.29 24.74
N TYR A 825 -9.54 -0.84 23.87
CA TYR A 825 -9.20 -0.16 22.61
C TYR A 825 -8.48 1.19 22.81
N LYS A 826 -8.59 1.79 24.00
CA LYS A 826 -7.85 3.02 24.38
C LYS A 826 -6.61 2.76 25.25
N SER A 827 -6.19 1.50 25.42
CA SER A 827 -5.02 1.14 26.23
C SER A 827 -3.72 1.12 25.40
N THR A 828 -2.57 1.35 26.06
CA THR A 828 -1.24 1.28 25.43
C THR A 828 -0.93 -0.07 24.77
N LEU A 829 -1.64 -1.13 25.19
CA LEU A 829 -1.56 -2.45 24.57
C LEU A 829 -1.98 -2.42 23.09
N VAL A 830 -3.09 -1.75 22.80
CA VAL A 830 -3.64 -1.61 21.43
C VAL A 830 -2.88 -0.53 20.66
N LEU A 831 -2.60 0.58 21.33
CA LEU A 831 -2.08 1.80 20.70
C LEU A 831 -0.57 1.78 20.44
N ASN A 832 0.20 1.03 21.23
CA ASN A 832 1.67 1.05 21.21
C ASN A 832 2.25 -0.38 21.13
N ASP A 833 1.86 -1.28 22.03
CA ASP A 833 2.50 -2.60 22.15
C ASP A 833 2.29 -3.50 20.90
N ILE A 834 1.05 -3.62 20.42
CA ILE A 834 0.73 -4.41 19.22
C ILE A 834 1.40 -3.81 17.96
N PRO A 835 1.28 -2.50 17.67
CA PRO A 835 2.00 -1.87 16.57
C PRO A 835 3.52 -2.10 16.63
N ALA A 836 4.15 -1.88 17.79
CA ALA A 836 5.60 -1.98 17.95
C ALA A 836 6.12 -3.41 17.76
N VAL A 837 5.50 -4.42 18.37
CA VAL A 837 5.95 -5.82 18.24
C VAL A 837 5.64 -6.38 16.85
N THR A 838 4.49 -6.03 16.25
CA THR A 838 4.20 -6.46 14.87
C THR A 838 5.14 -5.79 13.87
N ASN A 839 5.53 -4.52 14.08
CA ASN A 839 6.51 -3.87 13.21
C ASN A 839 7.95 -4.33 13.47
N TYR A 840 8.32 -4.67 14.71
CA TYR A 840 9.61 -5.31 15.04
C TYR A 840 9.86 -6.57 14.21
N CYS A 841 8.83 -7.40 14.01
CA CYS A 841 8.89 -8.58 13.15
C CYS A 841 9.25 -8.26 11.67
N MET A 842 9.04 -7.04 11.17
CA MET A 842 9.45 -6.66 9.81
C MET A 842 10.95 -6.85 9.57
N GLY A 843 11.79 -6.71 10.60
CA GLY A 843 13.23 -6.96 10.49
C GLY A 843 13.59 -8.40 10.13
N GLU A 844 12.78 -9.38 10.53
CA GLU A 844 12.93 -10.78 10.12
C GLU A 844 12.15 -11.09 8.82
N LEU A 845 10.98 -10.45 8.61
CA LEU A 845 10.17 -10.66 7.41
C LEU A 845 10.85 -10.12 6.14
N LEU A 846 11.37 -8.89 6.16
CA LEU A 846 12.05 -8.26 5.02
C LEU A 846 13.36 -8.94 4.60
N TYR A 847 13.90 -9.84 5.44
CA TYR A 847 15.04 -10.69 5.06
C TYR A 847 14.62 -11.96 4.29
N ASN A 848 13.35 -12.39 4.43
CA ASN A 848 12.85 -13.68 3.91
C ASN A 848 11.69 -13.55 2.91
N LYS A 849 11.03 -12.39 2.83
CA LYS A 849 9.88 -12.09 1.97
C LYS A 849 10.12 -10.81 1.15
N THR A 850 9.35 -10.61 0.09
CA THR A 850 9.27 -9.30 -0.60
C THR A 850 8.68 -8.23 0.32
N VAL A 851 8.88 -6.95 0.01
CA VAL A 851 8.33 -5.83 0.81
C VAL A 851 6.82 -5.95 0.97
N THR A 852 6.09 -6.21 -0.12
CA THR A 852 4.64 -6.47 -0.12
C THR A 852 4.29 -7.61 0.83
N ALA A 853 4.86 -8.81 0.63
CA ALA A 853 4.51 -9.98 1.43
C ALA A 853 4.95 -9.88 2.91
N ALA A 854 5.93 -9.03 3.22
CA ALA A 854 6.28 -8.69 4.60
C ALA A 854 5.17 -7.82 5.25
N PHE A 855 4.69 -6.78 4.56
CA PHE A 855 3.58 -5.95 5.04
C PHE A 855 2.29 -6.76 5.17
N GLU A 856 1.91 -7.58 4.17
CA GLU A 856 0.76 -8.50 4.26
C GLU A 856 0.80 -9.36 5.52
N THR A 857 1.97 -9.93 5.83
CA THR A 857 2.17 -10.78 7.02
C THR A 857 2.00 -9.96 8.30
N ARG A 858 2.56 -8.75 8.38
CA ARG A 858 2.40 -7.85 9.53
C ARG A 858 0.94 -7.45 9.74
N ASP A 859 0.21 -7.17 8.66
CA ASP A 859 -1.15 -6.69 8.73
C ASP A 859 -2.13 -7.83 9.06
N LEU A 860 -1.80 -9.08 8.65
CA LEU A 860 -2.42 -10.30 9.14
C LEU A 860 -2.19 -10.50 10.65
N LEU A 861 -0.95 -10.35 11.15
CA LEU A 861 -0.65 -10.41 12.59
C LEU A 861 -1.49 -9.39 13.38
N ARG A 862 -1.61 -8.16 12.87
CA ARG A 862 -2.43 -7.08 13.44
C ARG A 862 -3.92 -7.45 13.48
N LYS A 863 -4.47 -8.00 12.40
CA LYS A 863 -5.86 -8.52 12.33
C LYS A 863 -6.09 -9.62 13.38
N THR A 864 -5.15 -10.57 13.52
CA THR A 864 -5.27 -11.68 14.47
C THR A 864 -5.25 -11.23 15.92
N PHE A 865 -4.38 -10.29 16.31
CA PHE A 865 -4.41 -9.69 17.65
C PHE A 865 -5.74 -9.00 17.97
N GLY A 866 -6.39 -8.38 16.97
CA GLY A 866 -7.71 -7.77 17.14
C GLY A 866 -8.80 -8.76 17.54
N VAL A 867 -8.82 -9.95 16.93
CA VAL A 867 -9.80 -10.99 17.26
C VAL A 867 -9.49 -11.68 18.59
N ILE A 868 -8.21 -11.91 18.91
CA ILE A 868 -7.79 -12.35 20.27
C ILE A 868 -8.34 -11.37 21.33
N ILE A 869 -8.21 -10.07 21.08
CA ILE A 869 -8.72 -9.02 21.96
C ILE A 869 -10.25 -9.06 22.09
N ASP A 870 -11.00 -9.10 20.99
CA ASP A 870 -12.47 -9.13 21.03
C ASP A 870 -13.00 -10.39 21.74
N GLN A 871 -12.41 -11.56 21.50
CA GLN A 871 -12.78 -12.81 22.21
C GLN A 871 -12.54 -12.71 23.73
N LEU A 872 -11.44 -12.09 24.16
CA LEU A 872 -11.15 -11.84 25.58
C LEU A 872 -12.09 -10.81 26.19
N ILE A 873 -12.48 -9.77 25.43
CA ILE A 873 -13.45 -8.76 25.83
C ILE A 873 -14.84 -9.38 26.03
N GLU A 874 -15.26 -10.26 25.12
CA GLU A 874 -16.59 -10.88 25.15
C GLU A 874 -16.64 -12.07 26.10
N THR A 875 -15.85 -13.12 25.83
CA THR A 875 -15.91 -14.39 26.56
C THR A 875 -15.02 -14.42 27.81
N GLY A 876 -13.84 -13.78 27.76
CA GLY A 876 -12.79 -13.91 28.78
C GLY A 876 -11.80 -15.05 28.51
N THR A 877 -11.93 -15.68 27.34
CA THR A 877 -11.07 -16.73 26.78
C THR A 877 -10.77 -16.40 25.32
N THR A 878 -9.84 -17.10 24.70
CA THR A 878 -9.51 -16.94 23.28
C THR A 878 -9.12 -18.30 22.67
N ASP A 879 -9.34 -18.45 21.37
CA ASP A 879 -8.85 -19.56 20.54
C ASP A 879 -7.44 -19.29 19.96
N MET A 880 -6.79 -18.18 20.35
CA MET A 880 -5.50 -17.69 19.85
C MET A 880 -5.51 -17.26 18.37
N GLY A 881 -6.69 -17.09 17.76
CA GLY A 881 -6.87 -16.67 16.37
C GLY A 881 -7.42 -17.75 15.43
N GLU A 882 -7.80 -18.93 15.93
CA GLU A 882 -8.29 -20.08 15.14
C GLU A 882 -9.46 -19.67 14.22
N SER A 883 -10.43 -18.93 14.75
CA SER A 883 -11.55 -18.36 13.98
C SER A 883 -11.15 -17.29 12.94
N VAL A 884 -10.00 -16.62 13.06
CA VAL A 884 -9.52 -15.67 12.03
C VAL A 884 -9.11 -16.43 10.78
N ALA A 885 -8.37 -17.53 10.97
CA ALA A 885 -7.97 -18.40 9.89
C ALA A 885 -9.19 -19.02 9.21
N GLU A 886 -10.12 -19.58 10.00
CA GLU A 886 -11.35 -20.16 9.46
C GLU A 886 -12.21 -19.12 8.72
N ASP A 887 -12.52 -17.96 9.31
CA ASP A 887 -13.42 -16.98 8.69
C ASP A 887 -12.82 -16.33 7.44
N VAL A 888 -11.55 -15.91 7.45
CA VAL A 888 -10.90 -15.28 6.28
C VAL A 888 -10.73 -16.28 5.14
N TYR A 889 -10.26 -17.50 5.44
CA TYR A 889 -10.17 -18.58 4.44
C TYR A 889 -11.56 -18.92 3.90
N MET A 890 -12.55 -19.20 4.76
CA MET A 890 -13.89 -19.55 4.31
C MET A 890 -14.57 -18.44 3.52
N LEU A 891 -14.31 -17.16 3.80
CA LEU A 891 -14.75 -16.04 2.97
C LEU A 891 -14.11 -16.08 1.58
N LYS A 892 -12.78 -16.12 1.48
CA LYS A 892 -12.07 -16.11 0.19
C LYS A 892 -12.41 -17.33 -0.66
N VAL A 893 -12.38 -18.53 -0.06
CA VAL A 893 -12.75 -19.80 -0.70
C VAL A 893 -14.23 -19.80 -1.12
N SER A 894 -15.14 -19.24 -0.31
CA SER A 894 -16.56 -19.15 -0.67
C SER A 894 -16.78 -18.17 -1.81
N ASN A 895 -16.17 -16.98 -1.80
CA ASN A 895 -16.38 -16.01 -2.88
C ASN A 895 -15.76 -16.52 -4.20
N MET A 896 -14.51 -17.01 -4.19
CA MET A 896 -13.90 -17.69 -5.36
C MET A 896 -14.77 -18.84 -5.87
N GLY A 897 -15.24 -19.72 -4.97
CA GLY A 897 -16.11 -20.84 -5.31
C GLY A 897 -17.45 -20.41 -5.91
N LEU A 898 -18.07 -19.36 -5.37
CA LEU A 898 -19.34 -18.80 -5.84
C LEU A 898 -19.18 -18.05 -7.17
N VAL A 899 -18.06 -17.36 -7.39
CA VAL A 899 -17.71 -16.72 -8.67
C VAL A 899 -17.43 -17.77 -9.74
N ALA A 900 -16.66 -18.83 -9.45
CA ALA A 900 -16.44 -19.94 -10.38
C ALA A 900 -17.75 -20.68 -10.72
N LEU A 901 -18.58 -20.98 -9.72
CA LEU A 901 -19.94 -21.52 -9.91
C LEU A 901 -20.83 -20.56 -10.73
N SER A 902 -20.65 -19.24 -10.61
CA SER A 902 -21.47 -18.26 -11.34
C SER A 902 -21.29 -18.31 -12.86
N ALA A 903 -20.13 -18.76 -13.36
CA ALA A 903 -19.87 -18.93 -14.79
C ALA A 903 -20.65 -20.12 -15.39
N ILE A 904 -21.08 -21.08 -14.55
CA ILE A 904 -21.76 -22.32 -14.97
C ILE A 904 -23.19 -22.48 -14.43
N ASP A 905 -23.65 -21.62 -13.52
CA ASP A 905 -24.99 -21.65 -12.93
C ASP A 905 -26.04 -20.93 -13.82
N PRO A 906 -26.96 -21.67 -14.49
CA PRO A 906 -28.00 -21.07 -15.32
C PRO A 906 -29.14 -20.41 -14.53
N THR A 907 -29.12 -20.46 -13.19
CA THR A 907 -30.08 -19.78 -12.31
C THR A 907 -29.56 -18.44 -11.79
N GLY A 908 -28.24 -18.29 -11.67
CA GLY A 908 -27.58 -17.09 -11.11
C GLY A 908 -27.59 -17.02 -9.58
N ILE A 909 -28.00 -18.08 -8.88
CA ILE A 909 -28.01 -18.19 -7.43
C ILE A 909 -26.58 -18.12 -6.88
N ALA A 910 -25.61 -18.75 -7.54
CA ALA A 910 -24.20 -18.70 -7.14
C ALA A 910 -23.66 -17.26 -7.18
N TYR A 911 -23.94 -16.52 -8.27
CA TYR A 911 -23.58 -15.10 -8.35
C TYR A 911 -24.26 -14.25 -7.28
N MET A 912 -25.58 -14.44 -7.09
CA MET A 912 -26.33 -13.70 -6.08
C MET A 912 -25.75 -13.93 -4.69
N ALA A 913 -25.36 -15.16 -4.34
CA ALA A 913 -24.69 -15.45 -3.09
C ALA A 913 -23.31 -14.79 -2.99
N SER A 914 -22.49 -14.80 -4.05
CA SER A 914 -21.19 -14.08 -4.09
C SER A 914 -21.36 -12.58 -3.79
N GLN A 915 -22.42 -11.94 -4.29
CA GLN A 915 -22.73 -10.53 -3.98
C GLN A 915 -23.21 -10.26 -2.54
N PHE A 916 -23.30 -11.26 -1.67
CA PHE A 916 -23.58 -11.09 -0.24
C PHE A 916 -22.59 -11.83 0.67
N VAL A 917 -21.60 -12.53 0.12
CA VAL A 917 -20.48 -13.17 0.84
C VAL A 917 -19.26 -12.26 0.63
N GLN A 918 -19.13 -11.28 1.52
CA GLN A 918 -18.13 -10.20 1.49
C GLN A 918 -17.42 -10.14 2.85
N PRO A 919 -16.16 -9.69 2.92
CA PRO A 919 -15.39 -9.58 4.16
C PRO A 919 -16.04 -8.62 5.17
N ILE A 920 -15.61 -8.70 6.44
CA ILE A 920 -16.04 -7.77 7.49
C ILE A 920 -14.97 -6.68 7.64
N CYS A 921 -15.39 -5.40 7.53
CA CYS A 921 -14.52 -4.27 7.84
C CYS A 921 -14.18 -4.28 9.34
N GLY A 922 -12.95 -4.67 9.66
CA GLY A 922 -12.39 -4.55 11.01
C GLY A 922 -11.87 -3.12 11.28
N PRO A 923 -11.83 -2.67 12.54
CA PRO A 923 -11.25 -1.38 12.90
C PRO A 923 -9.74 -1.36 12.66
N THR A 924 -9.23 -0.31 12.03
CA THR A 924 -7.81 -0.05 11.74
C THR A 924 -6.97 0.33 12.99
N ALA A 925 -7.39 -0.10 14.18
CA ALA A 925 -6.89 0.34 15.49
C ALA A 925 -5.48 -0.16 15.87
N TYR A 926 -4.77 -0.82 14.95
CA TYR A 926 -3.50 -1.54 15.22
C TYR A 926 -2.31 -1.05 14.38
N LEU A 927 -2.44 0.12 13.74
CA LEU A 927 -1.34 0.75 13.00
C LEU A 927 -0.36 1.52 13.89
N GLY A 928 -0.85 2.11 14.99
CA GLY A 928 -0.04 2.85 15.97
C GLY A 928 0.32 4.27 15.53
N GLU A 929 1.39 4.80 16.14
CA GLU A 929 2.07 6.00 15.63
C GLU A 929 2.91 5.61 14.41
N ILE A 930 2.95 6.46 13.39
CA ILE A 930 3.70 6.23 12.15
C ILE A 930 4.97 7.09 12.18
N ASP A 931 6.09 6.54 11.74
CA ASP A 931 7.39 7.22 11.71
C ASP A 931 7.54 8.10 10.45
N ASP A 932 8.44 9.08 10.49
CA ASP A 932 8.61 10.13 9.46
C ASP A 932 8.78 9.58 8.04
N GLY A 933 8.27 10.31 7.06
CA GLY A 933 8.41 10.02 5.63
C GLY A 933 7.47 10.83 4.73
N ARG A 934 7.54 10.57 3.41
CA ARG A 934 6.59 11.13 2.43
C ARG A 934 5.23 10.45 2.56
N LEU A 935 4.15 11.13 2.20
CA LEU A 935 2.79 10.58 2.37
C LEU A 935 2.56 9.28 1.57
N TYR A 936 3.21 9.12 0.42
CA TYR A 936 3.22 7.89 -0.37
C TYR A 936 3.85 6.72 0.40
N ASP A 937 5.13 6.82 0.77
CA ASP A 937 5.87 5.75 1.45
C ASP A 937 5.34 5.49 2.88
N ALA A 938 5.01 6.55 3.63
CA ALA A 938 4.70 6.48 5.06
C ALA A 938 3.21 6.29 5.37
N LEU A 939 2.31 7.05 4.72
CA LEU A 939 0.88 7.09 5.06
C LEU A 939 -0.02 6.33 4.06
N GLY A 940 0.56 5.72 3.02
CA GLY A 940 -0.17 4.96 2.01
C GLY A 940 -1.05 5.85 1.12
N LEU A 941 -0.52 7.01 0.69
CA LEU A 941 -1.20 7.91 -0.25
C LEU A 941 -1.37 7.23 -1.62
N THR A 942 -2.62 6.99 -2.05
CA THR A 942 -2.93 6.44 -3.39
C THR A 942 -3.97 7.28 -4.15
N THR A 943 -3.72 7.47 -5.43
CA THR A 943 -4.59 8.15 -6.40
C THR A 943 -5.29 7.13 -7.31
N VAL A 944 -6.53 7.42 -7.71
CA VAL A 944 -7.28 6.63 -8.71
C VAL A 944 -7.98 7.61 -9.66
N ASP A 945 -7.73 7.45 -10.97
CA ASP A 945 -8.17 8.34 -12.05
C ASP A 945 -7.54 9.75 -11.99
N GLU A 946 -7.54 10.49 -13.10
CA GLU A 946 -6.54 11.55 -13.32
C GLU A 946 -6.70 12.82 -12.46
N ALA A 947 -7.82 13.00 -11.75
CA ALA A 947 -8.09 14.16 -10.89
C ALA A 947 -6.92 14.57 -10.00
N PHE A 948 -6.45 13.63 -9.18
CA PHE A 948 -5.51 13.92 -8.09
C PHE A 948 -4.09 13.47 -8.42
N GLU A 949 -3.85 13.01 -9.65
CA GLU A 949 -2.56 12.48 -10.07
C GLU A 949 -1.46 13.53 -9.95
N GLY A 950 -0.34 13.14 -9.33
CA GLY A 950 0.73 14.05 -8.93
C GLY A 950 0.51 14.84 -7.63
N SER A 951 -0.47 14.47 -6.79
CA SER A 951 -0.54 14.94 -5.39
C SER A 951 0.59 14.33 -4.55
N TYR A 952 1.12 15.08 -3.58
CA TYR A 952 2.25 14.65 -2.74
C TYR A 952 2.30 15.38 -1.40
N GLY A 953 3.27 15.03 -0.54
CA GLY A 953 3.55 15.78 0.68
C GLY A 953 4.40 15.00 1.68
N THR A 954 4.47 15.49 2.92
CA THR A 954 5.26 14.91 4.02
C THR A 954 4.47 14.70 5.31
N TRP A 955 4.82 13.64 6.04
CA TRP A 955 4.43 13.40 7.43
C TRP A 955 5.67 13.51 8.33
N THR A 956 5.57 14.33 9.39
CA THR A 956 6.50 14.29 10.52
C THR A 956 5.77 13.91 11.81
N LYS A 957 6.40 13.08 12.63
CA LYS A 957 5.84 12.57 13.88
C LYS A 957 5.88 13.63 14.99
N GLU A 958 6.97 14.40 15.09
CA GLU A 958 6.99 15.65 15.86
C GLU A 958 6.35 16.76 15.01
N GLY A 959 5.49 17.59 15.61
CA GLY A 959 4.79 18.64 14.86
C GLY A 959 3.80 19.46 15.67
N ASP A 960 3.11 20.39 15.01
CA ASP A 960 2.18 21.37 15.60
C ASP A 960 0.73 20.87 15.74
N GLY A 961 0.49 19.61 15.38
CA GLY A 961 -0.81 18.95 15.43
C GLY A 961 -1.72 19.26 14.25
N VAL A 962 -1.21 19.83 13.14
CA VAL A 962 -2.00 20.26 11.97
C VAL A 962 -1.98 19.24 10.83
N VAL A 963 -3.08 19.20 10.08
CA VAL A 963 -3.20 18.61 8.75
C VAL A 963 -3.48 19.75 7.78
N HIS A 964 -2.46 20.20 7.06
CA HIS A 964 -2.53 21.28 6.08
C HIS A 964 -2.66 20.71 4.67
N LEU A 965 -3.75 21.06 3.99
CA LEU A 965 -4.01 20.67 2.60
C LEU A 965 -3.94 21.89 1.70
N ILE A 966 -3.03 21.85 0.72
CA ILE A 966 -2.87 22.87 -0.31
C ILE A 966 -3.54 22.35 -1.59
N LEU A 967 -4.76 22.80 -1.85
CA LEU A 967 -5.55 22.37 -3.01
C LEU A 967 -5.17 23.22 -4.24
N GLU A 968 -4.48 22.62 -5.20
CA GLU A 968 -3.94 23.27 -6.41
C GLU A 968 -4.77 22.93 -7.65
N SER A 969 -5.68 23.83 -8.05
CA SER A 969 -6.41 23.67 -9.30
C SER A 969 -5.56 24.02 -10.51
N VAL A 970 -5.34 23.04 -11.39
CA VAL A 970 -5.00 23.27 -12.81
C VAL A 970 -6.17 22.93 -13.73
N ASP A 971 -7.36 22.71 -13.15
CA ASP A 971 -8.60 22.46 -13.86
C ASP A 971 -9.16 23.76 -14.48
N THR A 972 -9.88 23.65 -15.59
CA THR A 972 -10.39 24.79 -16.37
C THR A 972 -11.80 25.24 -15.97
N GLU A 973 -12.45 24.53 -15.05
CA GLU A 973 -13.78 24.80 -14.51
C GLU A 973 -13.73 24.75 -12.97
N ASP A 974 -14.65 25.45 -12.30
CA ASP A 974 -14.74 25.43 -10.83
C ASP A 974 -15.17 24.02 -10.33
N VAL A 975 -14.62 23.60 -9.19
CA VAL A 975 -14.85 22.27 -8.58
C VAL A 975 -15.13 22.37 -7.09
N SER A 976 -15.85 21.40 -6.54
CA SER A 976 -16.02 21.24 -5.09
C SER A 976 -15.32 19.95 -4.65
N VAL A 977 -14.32 20.07 -3.79
CA VAL A 977 -13.57 18.92 -3.25
C VAL A 977 -14.21 18.46 -1.95
N VAL A 978 -14.53 17.17 -1.86
CA VAL A 978 -15.20 16.60 -0.69
C VAL A 978 -14.21 15.78 0.12
N ILE A 979 -14.08 16.10 1.41
CA ILE A 979 -13.15 15.44 2.33
C ILE A 979 -13.95 14.55 3.28
N HIS A 980 -13.64 13.26 3.28
CA HIS A 980 -14.22 12.23 4.14
C HIS A 980 -13.20 11.73 5.17
N SER A 981 -13.67 11.39 6.36
CA SER A 981 -12.86 10.85 7.46
C SER A 981 -13.52 9.61 8.04
N GLY A 982 -12.85 8.45 7.92
CA GLY A 982 -13.40 7.15 8.33
C GLY A 982 -14.62 6.70 7.52
N GLY A 983 -14.80 7.24 6.31
CA GLY A 983 -15.94 6.99 5.41
C GLY A 983 -17.02 8.08 5.47
N ASP A 984 -17.13 8.82 6.56
CA ASP A 984 -18.16 9.87 6.73
C ASP A 984 -17.68 11.21 6.13
N LYS A 985 -18.57 11.96 5.46
CA LYS A 985 -18.23 13.29 4.91
C LYS A 985 -17.94 14.27 6.06
N TYR A 986 -16.72 14.82 6.07
CA TYR A 986 -16.20 15.72 7.10
C TYR A 986 -16.20 17.19 6.64
N ALA A 987 -15.78 17.47 5.40
CA ALA A 987 -15.77 18.83 4.83
C ALA A 987 -16.07 18.86 3.33
N GLU A 988 -16.25 20.06 2.79
CA GLU A 988 -16.43 20.38 1.37
C GLU A 988 -15.78 21.74 1.12
N VAL A 989 -14.93 21.82 0.08
CA VAL A 989 -14.08 22.98 -0.23
C VAL A 989 -14.28 23.35 -1.69
N ASP A 990 -14.83 24.54 -1.95
CA ASP A 990 -14.95 25.07 -3.31
C ASP A 990 -13.59 25.63 -3.76
N VAL A 991 -13.09 25.15 -4.90
CA VAL A 991 -11.83 25.56 -5.53
C VAL A 991 -12.13 26.03 -6.96
N ALA A 992 -11.78 27.28 -7.27
CA ALA A 992 -12.05 27.87 -8.58
C ALA A 992 -11.05 27.40 -9.66
N ALA A 993 -11.41 27.55 -10.93
CA ALA A 993 -10.56 27.22 -12.07
C ALA A 993 -9.20 27.96 -12.03
N GLY A 994 -8.10 27.23 -11.82
CA GLY A 994 -6.74 27.80 -11.75
C GLY A 994 -6.34 28.47 -10.43
N ASP A 995 -7.17 28.40 -9.38
CA ASP A 995 -6.87 28.95 -8.05
C ASP A 995 -6.25 27.91 -7.11
N THR A 996 -5.50 28.38 -6.11
CA THR A 996 -4.99 27.58 -4.98
C THR A 996 -5.76 27.94 -3.71
N VAL A 997 -6.23 26.94 -2.97
CA VAL A 997 -6.98 27.10 -1.71
C VAL A 997 -6.34 26.24 -0.62
N THR A 998 -6.19 26.77 0.60
CA THR A 998 -5.70 26.00 1.75
C THR A 998 -6.85 25.55 2.65
N TRP A 999 -6.73 24.37 3.23
CA TRP A 999 -7.67 23.82 4.21
C TRP A 999 -6.93 23.17 5.38
N ASP A 1000 -7.39 23.46 6.60
CA ASP A 1000 -6.76 23.01 7.84
C ASP A 1000 -7.68 22.09 8.65
N ALA A 1001 -7.09 21.04 9.20
CA ALA A 1001 -7.64 20.26 10.31
C ALA A 1001 -6.56 19.98 11.36
N THR A 1002 -6.91 19.33 12.47
CA THR A 1002 -5.92 18.90 13.48
C THR A 1002 -5.82 17.39 13.54
N ILE A 1003 -4.61 16.87 13.78
CA ILE A 1003 -4.32 15.45 13.94
C ILE A 1003 -5.29 14.79 14.94
N PRO A 1004 -5.55 15.29 16.17
CA PRO A 1004 -6.49 14.63 17.08
C PRO A 1004 -7.98 14.68 16.69
N GLU A 1005 -8.37 15.40 15.63
CA GLU A 1005 -9.71 15.31 15.02
C GLU A 1005 -9.78 14.21 13.95
N LEU A 1006 -8.69 13.96 13.23
CA LEU A 1006 -8.64 13.08 12.05
C LEU A 1006 -7.90 11.75 12.28
N GLN A 1007 -7.06 11.65 13.32
CA GLN A 1007 -6.23 10.48 13.62
C GLN A 1007 -7.01 9.19 13.78
N ASP A 1008 -6.30 8.08 13.57
CA ASP A 1008 -6.82 6.71 13.64
C ASP A 1008 -7.93 6.45 12.60
N LYS A 1009 -7.92 7.17 11.46
CA LYS A 1009 -8.90 7.07 10.38
C LYS A 1009 -8.26 7.21 9.00
N THR A 1010 -8.91 6.61 8.02
CA THR A 1010 -8.70 6.93 6.61
C THR A 1010 -9.19 8.34 6.29
N LEU A 1011 -8.38 9.14 5.58
CA LEU A 1011 -8.83 10.32 4.85
C LEU A 1011 -9.08 9.93 3.40
N TYR A 1012 -10.28 10.19 2.88
CA TYR A 1012 -10.63 10.00 1.48
C TYR A 1012 -11.09 11.34 0.91
N ILE A 1013 -10.58 11.70 -0.26
CA ILE A 1013 -10.86 12.95 -0.95
C ILE A 1013 -11.40 12.62 -2.34
N ASP A 1014 -12.57 13.15 -2.69
CA ASP A 1014 -13.07 13.11 -4.06
C ASP A 1014 -13.42 14.51 -4.61
N ARG A 1015 -13.61 14.56 -5.93
CA ARG A 1015 -13.77 15.77 -6.73
C ARG A 1015 -15.16 15.77 -7.36
N TRP A 1016 -16.00 16.72 -6.95
CA TRP A 1016 -17.33 16.86 -7.49
C TRP A 1016 -17.40 17.95 -8.58
N ARG A 1017 -18.07 17.61 -9.69
CA ARG A 1017 -18.47 18.54 -10.74
C ARG A 1017 -19.93 18.29 -11.14
N PRO A 1018 -20.77 19.33 -11.32
CA PRO A 1018 -22.13 19.16 -11.82
C PRO A 1018 -22.13 18.75 -13.30
N GLY A 1019 -22.36 17.46 -13.58
CA GLY A 1019 -22.35 16.91 -14.93
C GLY A 1019 -23.46 17.46 -15.84
N LEU A 1020 -23.36 17.20 -17.15
CA LEU A 1020 -24.38 17.59 -18.12
C LEU A 1020 -25.75 16.99 -17.75
N LEU A 1021 -26.78 17.85 -17.63
CA LEU A 1021 -28.12 17.59 -17.03
C LEU A 1021 -28.23 17.75 -15.50
N GLY A 1022 -27.15 18.11 -14.79
CA GLY A 1022 -27.18 18.39 -13.35
C GLY A 1022 -27.33 17.14 -12.48
N LEU A 1023 -26.88 15.99 -12.97
CA LEU A 1023 -26.72 14.78 -12.17
C LEU A 1023 -25.37 14.84 -11.43
N PRO A 1024 -25.31 14.48 -10.13
CA PRO A 1024 -24.04 14.28 -9.44
C PRO A 1024 -23.23 13.15 -10.07
N GLY A 1025 -21.90 13.27 -10.03
CA GLY A 1025 -20.97 12.17 -10.28
C GLY A 1025 -19.63 12.48 -9.61
N SER A 1026 -19.05 11.48 -8.95
CA SER A 1026 -17.68 11.49 -8.40
C SER A 1026 -16.62 11.03 -9.42
N GLY A 1027 -17.06 10.55 -10.59
CA GLY A 1027 -16.22 9.98 -11.64
C GLY A 1027 -15.39 11.01 -12.42
N GLY A 1028 -14.52 11.71 -11.71
CA GLY A 1028 -13.30 12.32 -12.23
C GLY A 1028 -12.03 11.87 -11.49
N GLY A 1029 -12.17 11.13 -10.38
CA GLY A 1029 -11.08 10.55 -9.60
C GLY A 1029 -11.08 10.89 -8.12
N SER A 1030 -10.21 10.20 -7.37
CA SER A 1030 -10.13 10.27 -5.90
C SER A 1030 -8.72 10.01 -5.36
N LEU A 1031 -8.49 10.45 -4.13
CA LEU A 1031 -7.24 10.32 -3.38
C LEU A 1031 -7.55 9.75 -2.00
N VAL A 1032 -6.70 8.88 -1.46
CA VAL A 1032 -6.85 8.33 -0.10
C VAL A 1032 -5.50 8.23 0.61
N LEU A 1033 -5.49 8.41 1.93
CA LEU A 1033 -4.36 8.10 2.82
C LEU A 1033 -4.84 7.75 4.24
N TRP A 1034 -3.96 7.20 5.07
CA TRP A 1034 -4.19 7.05 6.51
C TRP A 1034 -3.79 8.33 7.28
N ILE A 1035 -4.58 8.76 8.26
CA ILE A 1035 -4.17 9.81 9.19
C ILE A 1035 -3.70 9.16 10.51
N PRO A 1036 -2.40 9.22 10.82
CA PRO A 1036 -1.85 8.60 12.01
C PRO A 1036 -2.18 9.39 13.26
N ARG A 1037 -1.93 8.75 14.40
CA ARG A 1037 -1.79 9.40 15.70
C ARG A 1037 -0.33 9.81 15.93
N SER A 1038 -0.13 10.89 16.68
CA SER A 1038 1.16 11.18 17.31
C SER A 1038 0.96 11.73 18.72
N SER A 1039 1.70 11.20 19.69
CA SER A 1039 1.83 11.81 21.02
C SER A 1039 2.73 13.06 21.02
N GLU A 1040 3.49 13.27 19.95
CA GLU A 1040 4.42 14.40 19.72
C GLU A 1040 3.78 15.48 18.82
N GLY A 1041 2.45 15.50 18.74
CA GLY A 1041 1.64 16.42 17.93
C GLY A 1041 1.49 15.95 16.49
N GLY A 1042 2.62 15.85 15.78
CA GLY A 1042 2.71 15.47 14.37
C GLY A 1042 2.20 16.54 13.40
N HIS A 1043 2.56 16.41 12.12
CA HIS A 1043 2.20 17.38 11.08
C HIS A 1043 2.10 16.72 9.70
N ILE A 1044 1.03 17.04 8.96
CA ILE A 1044 0.87 16.69 7.54
C ILE A 1044 0.88 17.99 6.73
N GLU A 1045 1.81 18.10 5.80
CA GLU A 1045 1.79 19.07 4.69
C GLU A 1045 1.45 18.28 3.41
N MET A 1046 0.34 18.58 2.73
CA MET A 1046 -0.07 17.85 1.50
C MET A 1046 -0.51 18.80 0.37
N HIS A 1047 0.22 18.74 -0.75
CA HIS A 1047 -0.18 19.31 -2.03
C HIS A 1047 -1.20 18.39 -2.72
N VAL A 1048 -2.47 18.79 -2.70
CA VAL A 1048 -3.59 18.13 -3.37
C VAL A 1048 -3.73 18.73 -4.76
N ARG A 1049 -3.14 18.08 -5.76
CA ARG A 1049 -3.26 18.48 -7.17
C ARG A 1049 -4.68 18.24 -7.66
N ILE A 1050 -5.23 19.15 -8.47
CA ILE A 1050 -6.54 18.97 -9.11
C ILE A 1050 -6.41 19.23 -10.62
N ASN A 1051 -6.35 18.15 -11.39
CA ASN A 1051 -6.20 18.16 -12.85
C ASN A 1051 -7.54 18.26 -13.58
N VAL A 1052 -7.47 18.65 -14.87
CA VAL A 1052 -8.60 18.55 -15.81
C VAL A 1052 -8.99 17.09 -16.03
N SER A 1053 -10.31 16.84 -16.07
CA SER A 1053 -10.98 15.67 -16.66
C SER A 1053 -12.38 16.06 -17.14
#